data_AF-A0A0G3M5F6-F1
#
_entry.id   AF-A0A0G3M5F6-F1
#
_cell.length_a   1.000
_cell.length_b   1.000
_cell.length_c   1.000
_cell.angle_alpha   90.00
_cell.angle_beta   90.00
_cell.angle_gamma   90.00
#
_symmetry.space_group_name_H-M   'P 1'
#
loop_
_entity.id
_entity.type
_entity.pdbx_description
1 polymer ?
#
loop_
_entity_poly.entity_id
_entity_poly.type
_entity_poly.pdbx_seq_one_letter_code
_entity_poly.pdbx_strand_id
1 'polypeptide(L)'
;MAHRLYVYNIDSKTGEQYPYYLGEWNYEIPELLLPLFSCDPRAKGKLLYFDKINGVERLKSFYQLLGEHYQLLYKKAYYEPVNKMFEMLDNLPYDTFVINGWDVFNMSDEKHSDQARNWVFEIKERSKLYDKAMAKQNLGWLEKEIVTRSGYGSFLEILETDWIDYGLGYWNEDLYKDISETFEDNGLWGLKDKKGNIITPPVYEEIFAFSEEGIAVAQKNGKYGYLRNDGKVLIECIYEEAYDSLFIGNKNYGIIEIDQKCGLLNIETGEIVIPCEYEDLEMLRHVYLFNAKKEDKFYLIDVSNKRVIEEGFDEPFEFNYSGLVYRSLKGTSKKAFYTFEGVFLGEHPEDVLSEIGEGYYWVKPNKFQKKISIIKSDGSLLDTEIDTIMLLDYYTSFAYRKAKKWYIYDIKSGEFRLQTHTIENIHRDWFVQFMKNVFLLSDENGWGLYNAAEDRWLLPSSKEYKKLESCREEIFRVTTSDGMFYFDQKTDTQSSIYDYIGEGIEYNEQMLCLYKGEQMFILDTKRQLHQVSDNQLGALYEKRHNLRGKDQKYFLDFYKGWTERKGAGYEKYFDDATLMSRAEEYINEGKIEEAVRLYEIGVSRGNTDMMVELGYIYVHDDYPEFYDLEKGLALYEKAAAKNHAIAWNNLGYHYQNGIGYPQDIKKALKCFKKSAESGEGLAMQNLGLLYFYGEYVLQDYDLALEYYKQAEKKFYFNDEKIAEIYYQKSDYDNLQRYLRKDKENTYSNIYYGIMYDEGLGVKMNSKKAIKYYEKSLEYAYYTTALSRLLYFYKEDPAFADPEKYQYWKRFGEENEMEL
;
A
#
# COMPACT_ATOMS: atom_id res chain seq x y z
N MET A 1 11.42 19.01 2.91
CA MET A 1 12.44 18.04 3.37
C MET A 1 11.69 16.78 3.74
N ALA A 2 12.10 15.61 3.25
CA ALA A 2 11.49 14.35 3.68
C ALA A 2 11.83 14.13 5.16
N HIS A 3 10.83 13.81 5.99
CA HIS A 3 11.08 13.46 7.39
C HIS A 3 11.63 12.04 7.44
N ARG A 4 12.78 11.86 8.09
CA ARG A 4 13.51 10.59 8.08
C ARG A 4 13.67 10.00 9.47
N LEU A 5 13.77 8.68 9.53
CA LEU A 5 14.28 7.93 10.67
C LEU A 5 15.76 7.66 10.45
N TYR A 6 16.57 7.79 11.51
CA TYR A 6 17.99 7.46 11.47
C TYR A 6 18.31 6.34 12.47
N VAL A 7 19.09 5.36 12.03
CA VAL A 7 19.49 4.21 12.87
C VAL A 7 20.95 4.33 13.25
N TYR A 8 21.29 3.98 14.49
CA TYR A 8 22.66 4.00 15.01
C TYR A 8 22.95 2.72 15.79
N ASN A 9 24.23 2.38 15.93
CA ASN A 9 24.71 1.34 16.86
C ASN A 9 25.43 2.02 18.02
N ILE A 10 25.04 1.71 19.26
CA ILE A 10 25.63 2.29 20.47
C ILE A 10 25.93 1.22 21.50
N ASP A 11 26.90 1.49 22.36
CA ASP A 11 27.16 0.70 23.56
C ASP A 11 26.14 1.06 24.65
N SER A 12 25.38 0.07 25.13
CA SER A 12 24.35 0.28 26.15
C SER A 12 24.88 0.81 27.49
N LYS A 13 26.17 0.56 27.81
CA LYS A 13 26.80 0.89 29.08
C LYS A 13 27.56 2.22 29.01
N THR A 14 28.36 2.41 27.97
CA THR A 14 29.22 3.59 27.83
C THR A 14 28.53 4.73 27.07
N GLY A 15 27.53 4.40 26.23
CA GLY A 15 26.88 5.35 25.33
C GLY A 15 27.75 5.75 24.15
N GLU A 16 28.90 5.08 23.94
CA GLU A 16 29.71 5.27 22.74
C GLU A 16 28.90 4.90 21.50
N GLN A 17 28.99 5.74 20.48
CA GLN A 17 28.21 5.59 19.26
C GLN A 17 29.13 5.22 18.09
N TYR A 18 28.65 4.34 17.22
CA TYR A 18 29.32 4.03 15.97
C TYR A 18 29.39 5.30 15.10
N PRO A 19 30.54 5.65 14.49
CA PRO A 19 30.75 6.95 13.86
C PRO A 19 29.75 7.33 12.75
N TYR A 20 29.09 6.33 12.15
CA TYR A 20 28.15 6.51 11.05
C TYR A 20 26.75 6.05 11.45
N TYR A 21 25.73 6.69 10.88
CA TYR A 21 24.38 6.14 10.94
C TYR A 21 24.31 4.89 10.05
N LEU A 22 23.52 3.91 10.47
CA LEU A 22 23.43 2.62 9.81
C LEU A 22 22.51 2.64 8.58
N GLY A 23 21.46 3.45 8.62
CA GLY A 23 20.47 3.54 7.55
C GLY A 23 19.47 4.64 7.83
N GLU A 24 18.80 5.11 6.78
CA GLU A 24 17.72 6.08 6.88
C GLU A 24 16.50 5.66 6.06
N TRP A 25 15.33 6.05 6.54
CA TRP A 25 14.03 5.59 6.06
C TRP A 25 13.03 6.72 6.20
N ASN A 26 11.87 6.61 5.57
CA ASN A 26 10.82 7.61 5.72
C ASN A 26 10.08 7.45 7.05
N TYR A 27 8.76 7.25 7.02
CA TYR A 27 7.88 7.44 8.17
C TYR A 27 7.78 6.21 9.09
N GLU A 28 8.17 5.03 8.63
CA GLU A 28 7.94 3.76 9.33
C GLU A 28 9.14 2.82 9.20
N ILE A 29 9.22 1.85 10.11
CA ILE A 29 10.15 0.72 10.02
C ILE A 29 9.64 -0.22 8.92
N PRO A 30 10.41 -0.49 7.86
CA PRO A 30 10.03 -1.43 6.81
C PRO A 30 9.76 -2.83 7.31
N GLU A 31 8.84 -3.47 6.60
CA GLU A 31 8.29 -4.76 6.98
C GLU A 31 9.33 -5.87 7.01
N LEU A 32 10.38 -5.78 6.18
CA LEU A 32 11.49 -6.73 6.17
C LEU A 32 12.37 -6.62 7.42
N LEU A 33 12.47 -5.44 8.03
CA LEU A 33 13.38 -5.15 9.14
C LEU A 33 12.68 -5.00 10.50
N LEU A 34 11.35 -5.11 10.56
CA LEU A 34 10.61 -5.11 11.83
C LEU A 34 11.12 -6.17 12.84
N PRO A 35 11.43 -7.42 12.45
CA PRO A 35 11.97 -8.40 13.39
C PRO A 35 13.27 -7.96 14.08
N LEU A 36 14.12 -7.18 13.41
CA LEU A 36 15.36 -6.64 13.96
C LEU A 36 15.10 -5.71 15.15
N PHE A 37 14.10 -4.84 15.01
CA PHE A 37 13.75 -3.81 16.00
C PHE A 37 12.65 -4.27 16.96
N SER A 38 12.53 -5.57 17.20
CA SER A 38 11.46 -6.12 18.05
C SER A 38 11.95 -6.76 19.35
N CYS A 39 13.27 -6.85 19.53
CA CYS A 39 13.90 -7.42 20.73
C CYS A 39 14.24 -6.31 21.74
N ASP A 40 13.66 -6.42 22.95
CA ASP A 40 13.72 -5.42 24.02
C ASP A 40 13.50 -3.95 23.57
N PRO A 41 12.39 -3.64 22.86
CA PRO A 41 12.12 -2.29 22.40
C PRO A 41 11.80 -1.39 23.60
N ARG A 42 12.56 -0.30 23.72
CA ARG A 42 12.51 0.68 24.82
C ARG A 42 12.55 2.09 24.26
N ALA A 43 11.96 3.06 24.97
CA ALA A 43 11.95 4.46 24.55
C ALA A 43 12.53 5.36 25.63
N LYS A 44 13.39 6.32 25.22
CA LYS A 44 13.91 7.38 26.09
C LYS A 44 14.01 8.69 25.33
N GLY A 45 13.15 9.64 25.69
CA GLY A 45 13.01 10.88 24.93
C GLY A 45 12.53 10.57 23.51
N LYS A 46 13.21 11.10 22.50
CA LYS A 46 12.91 10.89 21.07
C LYS A 46 13.55 9.64 20.46
N LEU A 47 14.24 8.85 21.28
CA LEU A 47 15.05 7.72 20.83
C LEU A 47 14.38 6.40 21.24
N LEU A 48 14.44 5.44 20.33
CA LEU A 48 14.00 4.06 20.53
C LEU A 48 15.25 3.18 20.59
N TYR A 49 15.30 2.22 21.50
CA TYR A 49 16.44 1.37 21.77
C TYR A 49 16.03 -0.09 21.63
N PHE A 50 16.89 -0.91 21.04
CA PHE A 50 16.63 -2.31 20.75
C PHE A 50 17.88 -3.16 20.99
N ASP A 51 17.71 -4.40 21.42
CA ASP A 51 18.78 -5.37 21.58
C ASP A 51 19.31 -5.80 20.20
N LYS A 52 20.58 -5.48 19.91
CA LYS A 52 21.21 -5.82 18.62
C LYS A 52 21.37 -7.32 18.45
N ILE A 53 21.85 -8.01 19.47
CA ILE A 53 22.26 -9.42 19.37
C ILE A 53 21.03 -10.29 19.12
N ASN A 54 20.02 -10.17 19.97
CA ASN A 54 18.78 -10.93 19.82
C ASN A 54 17.95 -10.46 18.63
N GLY A 55 18.03 -9.18 18.27
CA GLY A 55 17.39 -8.63 17.08
C GLY A 55 17.94 -9.25 15.79
N VAL A 56 19.26 -9.33 15.65
CA VAL A 56 19.91 -9.90 14.46
C VAL A 56 19.58 -11.38 14.29
N GLU A 57 19.63 -12.17 15.36
CA GLU A 57 19.26 -13.60 15.31
C GLU A 57 17.79 -13.82 14.93
N ARG A 58 16.90 -12.96 15.43
CA ARG A 58 15.48 -12.99 15.06
C ARG A 58 15.27 -12.61 13.59
N LEU A 59 16.02 -11.63 13.08
CA LEU A 59 15.98 -11.25 11.67
C LEU A 59 16.50 -12.38 10.77
N LYS A 60 17.60 -13.04 11.13
CA LYS A 60 18.12 -14.24 10.42
C LYS A 60 17.05 -15.32 10.30
N SER A 61 16.33 -15.60 11.38
CA SER A 61 15.25 -16.59 11.39
C SER A 61 14.09 -16.22 10.46
N PHE A 62 13.74 -14.93 10.39
CA PHE A 62 12.70 -14.44 9.48
C PHE A 62 13.14 -14.53 8.01
N TYR A 63 14.38 -14.14 7.71
CA TYR A 63 14.95 -14.25 6.37
C TYR A 63 15.08 -15.69 5.91
N GLN A 64 15.44 -16.62 6.80
CA GLN A 64 15.41 -18.05 6.52
C GLN A 64 14.00 -18.50 6.09
N LEU A 65 12.95 -18.11 6.82
CA LEU A 65 11.57 -18.41 6.44
C LEU A 65 11.19 -17.82 5.08
N LEU A 66 11.56 -16.56 4.80
CA LEU A 66 11.33 -15.92 3.49
C LEU A 66 12.01 -16.72 2.37
N GLY A 67 13.27 -17.09 2.56
CA GLY A 67 14.05 -17.86 1.60
C GLY A 67 13.49 -19.25 1.36
N GLU A 68 12.99 -19.94 2.39
CA GLU A 68 12.33 -21.24 2.26
C GLU A 68 10.99 -21.12 1.55
N HIS A 69 10.15 -20.17 1.96
CA HIS A 69 8.80 -19.99 1.44
C HIS A 69 8.81 -19.68 -0.07
N TYR A 70 9.73 -18.83 -0.52
CA TYR A 70 9.85 -18.40 -1.92
C TYR A 70 10.93 -19.15 -2.71
N GLN A 71 11.56 -20.18 -2.12
CA GLN A 71 12.62 -20.98 -2.76
C GLN A 71 13.79 -20.13 -3.27
N LEU A 72 14.29 -19.22 -2.43
CA LEU A 72 15.36 -18.27 -2.76
C LEU A 72 16.73 -18.67 -2.23
N LEU A 73 16.82 -19.57 -1.25
CA LEU A 73 18.07 -19.86 -0.52
C LEU A 73 19.26 -20.28 -1.40
N TYR A 74 19.01 -20.86 -2.58
CA TYR A 74 20.05 -21.28 -3.53
C TYR A 74 20.33 -20.24 -4.63
N LYS A 75 19.54 -19.17 -4.71
CA LYS A 75 19.71 -18.12 -5.72
C LYS A 75 20.79 -17.14 -5.28
N LYS A 76 21.81 -16.96 -6.13
CA LYS A 76 22.90 -16.00 -5.87
C LYS A 76 22.39 -14.58 -5.61
N ALA A 77 21.45 -14.13 -6.42
CA ALA A 77 20.79 -12.83 -6.25
C ALA A 77 20.17 -12.62 -4.85
N TYR A 78 19.78 -13.69 -4.16
CA TYR A 78 19.25 -13.61 -2.80
C TYR A 78 20.35 -13.74 -1.74
N TYR A 79 21.14 -14.82 -1.77
CA TYR A 79 22.05 -15.10 -0.66
C TYR A 79 23.20 -14.09 -0.55
N GLU A 80 23.63 -13.48 -1.66
CA GLU A 80 24.76 -12.54 -1.67
C GLU A 80 24.46 -11.23 -0.91
N PRO A 81 23.40 -10.47 -1.25
CA PRO A 81 23.05 -9.26 -0.50
C PRO A 81 22.61 -9.57 0.94
N VAL A 82 21.89 -10.68 1.15
CA VAL A 82 21.44 -11.09 2.49
C VAL A 82 22.62 -11.44 3.40
N ASN A 83 23.61 -12.19 2.91
CA ASN A 83 24.82 -12.51 3.68
C ASN A 83 25.63 -11.24 3.98
N LYS A 84 25.76 -10.34 3.01
CA LYS A 84 26.48 -9.06 3.18
C LYS A 84 25.81 -8.17 4.24
N MET A 85 24.49 -8.10 4.23
CA MET A 85 23.71 -7.41 5.27
C MET A 85 23.98 -8.03 6.65
N PHE A 86 23.92 -9.35 6.79
CA PHE A 86 24.14 -10.00 8.08
C PHE A 86 25.58 -9.92 8.55
N GLU A 87 26.57 -10.03 7.66
CA GLU A 87 27.99 -9.83 7.99
C GLU A 87 28.22 -8.40 8.52
N MET A 88 27.67 -7.39 7.84
CA MET A 88 27.71 -6.00 8.31
C MET A 88 27.06 -5.88 9.70
N LEU A 89 25.85 -6.40 9.91
CA LEU A 89 25.16 -6.33 11.20
C LEU A 89 25.92 -7.06 12.30
N ASP A 90 26.47 -8.24 12.02
CA ASP A 90 27.24 -9.04 12.98
C ASP A 90 28.51 -8.30 13.41
N ASN A 91 29.21 -7.64 12.47
CA ASN A 91 30.45 -6.90 12.71
C ASN A 91 30.27 -5.54 13.43
N LEU A 92 29.03 -5.08 13.64
CA LEU A 92 28.79 -3.86 14.41
C LEU A 92 29.30 -4.00 15.86
N PRO A 93 30.09 -3.04 16.36
CA PRO A 93 30.89 -3.20 17.58
C PRO A 93 30.07 -3.17 18.87
N TYR A 94 28.86 -2.63 18.85
CA TYR A 94 28.08 -2.39 20.05
C TYR A 94 26.77 -3.18 20.12
N ASP A 95 26.22 -3.29 21.33
CA ASP A 95 25.13 -4.21 21.69
C ASP A 95 23.70 -3.66 21.47
N THR A 96 23.55 -2.39 21.12
CA THR A 96 22.25 -1.73 21.07
C THR A 96 22.04 -0.99 19.74
N PHE A 97 20.87 -1.19 19.13
CA PHE A 97 20.39 -0.31 18.06
C PHE A 97 19.60 0.86 18.63
N VAL A 98 19.76 2.03 18.01
CA VAL A 98 19.00 3.24 18.34
C VAL A 98 18.33 3.78 17.10
N ILE A 99 17.01 3.96 17.13
CA ILE A 99 16.29 4.73 16.12
C ILE A 99 16.05 6.13 16.68
N ASN A 100 16.48 7.14 15.94
CA ASN A 100 16.17 8.54 16.19
C ASN A 100 15.02 8.96 15.28
N GLY A 101 13.83 9.10 15.88
CA GLY A 101 12.62 9.52 15.17
C GLY A 101 12.36 11.02 15.18
N TRP A 102 13.35 11.86 15.53
CA TRP A 102 13.13 13.29 15.76
C TRP A 102 12.41 14.00 14.61
N ASP A 103 12.83 13.78 13.36
CA ASP A 103 12.18 14.43 12.21
C ASP A 103 10.74 13.97 12.04
N VAL A 104 10.48 12.67 12.15
CA VAL A 104 9.13 12.11 12.05
C VAL A 104 8.25 12.60 13.20
N PHE A 105 8.78 12.64 14.42
CA PHE A 105 8.03 13.08 15.60
C PHE A 105 7.70 14.58 15.58
N ASN A 106 8.46 15.40 14.86
CA ASN A 106 8.16 16.83 14.66
C ASN A 106 6.91 17.07 13.78
N MET A 107 6.36 16.04 13.13
CA MET A 107 5.13 16.16 12.32
C MET A 107 3.85 16.24 13.17
N SER A 108 3.97 16.03 14.48
CA SER A 108 2.87 16.07 15.44
C SER A 108 3.20 17.00 16.59
N ASP A 109 2.19 17.70 17.12
CA ASP A 109 2.33 18.51 18.34
C ASP A 109 2.45 17.65 19.62
N GLU A 110 2.38 16.32 19.49
CA GLU A 110 2.62 15.38 20.58
C GLU A 110 4.09 15.37 21.03
N LYS A 111 4.33 15.14 22.32
CA LYS A 111 5.71 15.05 22.81
C LYS A 111 6.41 13.87 22.17
N HIS A 112 7.62 14.08 21.67
CA HIS A 112 8.44 13.02 21.09
C HIS A 112 8.64 11.82 22.04
N SER A 113 8.66 12.04 23.35
CA SER A 113 8.73 10.97 24.35
C SER A 113 7.47 10.11 24.44
N ASP A 114 6.31 10.69 24.16
CA ASP A 114 5.03 9.98 24.19
C ASP A 114 4.87 9.22 22.86
N GLN A 115 5.20 9.86 21.73
CA GLN A 115 5.27 9.22 20.41
C GLN A 115 6.24 8.02 20.39
N ALA A 116 7.46 8.17 20.91
CA ALA A 116 8.43 7.08 21.00
C ALA A 116 7.92 5.91 21.87
N ARG A 117 7.20 6.19 22.98
CA ARG A 117 6.61 5.12 23.81
C ARG A 117 5.46 4.40 23.08
N ASN A 118 4.64 5.15 22.34
CA ASN A 118 3.56 4.57 21.54
C ASN A 118 4.12 3.66 20.43
N TRP A 119 5.19 4.08 19.75
CA TRP A 119 5.88 3.23 18.78
C TRP A 119 6.46 1.95 19.40
N VAL A 120 7.05 2.01 20.59
CA VAL A 120 7.47 0.78 21.29
C VAL A 120 6.28 -0.17 21.51
N PHE A 121 5.10 0.37 21.86
CA PHE A 121 3.90 -0.45 22.03
C PHE A 121 3.45 -1.05 20.70
N GLU A 122 3.40 -0.26 19.62
CA GLU A 122 3.02 -0.72 18.29
C GLU A 122 3.97 -1.81 17.77
N ILE A 123 5.28 -1.60 17.90
CA ILE A 123 6.31 -2.57 17.54
C ILE A 123 6.09 -3.89 18.29
N LYS A 124 5.79 -3.83 19.60
CA LYS A 124 5.49 -5.03 20.40
C LYS A 124 4.23 -5.75 19.91
N GLU A 125 3.17 -5.04 19.56
CA GLU A 125 1.94 -5.65 19.03
C GLU A 125 2.16 -6.26 17.64
N ARG A 126 2.79 -5.52 16.72
CA ARG A 126 3.10 -6.01 15.37
C ARG A 126 4.05 -7.20 15.40
N SER A 127 5.04 -7.19 16.30
CA SER A 127 6.00 -8.26 16.51
C SER A 127 5.34 -9.62 16.82
N LYS A 128 4.21 -9.63 17.55
CA LYS A 128 3.44 -10.87 17.81
C LYS A 128 2.95 -11.52 16.52
N LEU A 129 2.70 -10.72 15.48
CA LEU A 129 2.24 -11.23 14.21
C LEU A 129 3.38 -11.98 13.49
N TYR A 130 4.58 -11.40 13.49
CA TYR A 130 5.77 -12.06 12.96
C TYR A 130 6.11 -13.34 13.72
N ASP A 131 5.97 -13.34 15.06
CA ASP A 131 6.16 -14.56 15.86
C ASP A 131 5.21 -15.68 15.45
N LYS A 132 3.94 -15.35 15.24
CA LYS A 132 2.95 -16.33 14.80
C LYS A 132 3.27 -16.85 13.40
N ALA A 133 3.83 -16.05 12.51
CA ALA A 133 4.19 -16.46 11.16
C ALA A 133 5.43 -17.37 11.17
N MET A 134 6.47 -16.99 11.91
CA MET A 134 7.67 -17.80 12.12
C MET A 134 7.38 -19.12 12.83
N ALA A 135 6.56 -19.11 13.89
CA ALA A 135 6.18 -20.33 14.60
C ALA A 135 5.36 -21.29 13.74
N LYS A 136 4.58 -20.78 12.78
CA LYS A 136 3.74 -21.59 11.87
C LYS A 136 4.40 -21.89 10.53
N GLN A 137 5.59 -21.36 10.28
CA GLN A 137 6.27 -21.43 8.98
C GLN A 137 5.34 -21.01 7.82
N ASN A 138 4.55 -19.94 8.03
CA ASN A 138 3.52 -19.51 7.09
C ASN A 138 3.38 -17.98 7.06
N LEU A 139 3.64 -17.40 5.88
CA LEU A 139 3.60 -15.96 5.62
C LEU A 139 2.25 -15.46 5.11
N GLY A 140 1.38 -16.31 4.55
CA GLY A 140 0.24 -15.84 3.74
C GLY A 140 -0.78 -14.96 4.47
N TRP A 141 -0.95 -15.15 5.78
CA TRP A 141 -1.81 -14.27 6.58
C TRP A 141 -1.06 -13.00 7.03
N LEU A 142 0.26 -13.07 7.25
CA LEU A 142 1.09 -11.92 7.58
C LEU A 142 1.17 -10.96 6.39
N GLU A 143 1.31 -11.50 5.18
CA GLU A 143 1.25 -10.75 3.92
C GLU A 143 -0.08 -10.03 3.76
N LYS A 144 -1.19 -10.73 4.03
CA LYS A 144 -2.52 -10.13 3.95
C LYS A 144 -2.69 -8.98 4.95
N GLU A 145 -2.26 -9.16 6.18
CA GLU A 145 -2.48 -8.18 7.26
C GLU A 145 -1.53 -6.98 7.20
N ILE A 146 -0.28 -7.19 6.79
CA ILE A 146 0.80 -6.22 6.92
C ILE A 146 1.27 -5.72 5.54
N VAL A 147 1.59 -6.62 4.61
CA VAL A 147 2.23 -6.24 3.34
C VAL A 147 1.27 -5.44 2.45
N THR A 148 -0.02 -5.79 2.41
CA THR A 148 -1.02 -5.04 1.61
C THR A 148 -1.14 -3.56 2.03
N ARG A 149 -0.80 -3.21 3.27
CA ARG A 149 -0.81 -1.81 3.76
C ARG A 149 0.41 -1.01 3.30
N SER A 150 1.49 -1.69 2.90
CA SER A 150 2.73 -1.08 2.42
C SER A 150 2.73 -0.72 0.92
N GLY A 151 1.65 -1.05 0.21
CA GLY A 151 1.53 -0.84 -1.24
C GLY A 151 2.07 -1.99 -2.10
N TYR A 152 2.68 -3.00 -1.48
CA TYR A 152 3.15 -4.23 -2.13
C TYR A 152 2.13 -5.37 -1.97
N GLY A 153 2.13 -6.31 -2.91
CA GLY A 153 1.28 -7.49 -2.93
C GLY A 153 1.85 -8.70 -2.18
N SER A 154 3.16 -8.76 -1.95
CA SER A 154 3.83 -9.87 -1.21
C SER A 154 5.21 -9.46 -0.68
N PHE A 155 5.79 -10.24 0.25
CA PHE A 155 7.18 -10.02 0.66
C PHE A 155 8.16 -10.28 -0.48
N LEU A 156 7.85 -11.18 -1.42
CA LEU A 156 8.67 -11.41 -2.61
C LEU A 156 8.81 -10.13 -3.44
N GLU A 157 7.72 -9.40 -3.65
CA GLU A 157 7.73 -8.14 -4.39
C GLU A 157 8.56 -7.06 -3.69
N ILE A 158 8.53 -7.01 -2.35
CA ILE A 158 9.40 -6.12 -1.57
C ILE A 158 10.88 -6.54 -1.73
N LEU A 159 11.18 -7.84 -1.60
CA LEU A 159 12.54 -8.37 -1.70
C LEU A 159 13.17 -8.14 -3.08
N GLU A 160 12.39 -8.31 -4.15
CA GLU A 160 12.83 -8.17 -5.55
C GLU A 160 12.76 -6.73 -6.07
N THR A 161 12.37 -5.76 -5.24
CA THR A 161 12.42 -4.35 -5.62
C THR A 161 13.88 -3.89 -5.76
N ASP A 162 14.26 -3.39 -6.95
CA ASP A 162 15.64 -3.05 -7.33
C ASP A 162 16.44 -2.31 -6.26
N TRP A 163 15.88 -1.26 -5.64
CA TRP A 163 16.59 -0.46 -4.64
C TRP A 163 16.60 -1.07 -3.23
N ILE A 164 15.72 -2.04 -2.94
CA ILE A 164 15.65 -2.71 -1.64
C ILE A 164 16.75 -3.78 -1.55
N ASP A 165 17.10 -4.41 -2.68
CA ASP A 165 18.17 -5.41 -2.80
C ASP A 165 18.12 -6.47 -1.69
N TYR A 166 16.98 -7.16 -1.58
CA TYR A 166 16.70 -8.15 -0.55
C TYR A 166 16.90 -7.64 0.90
N GLY A 167 16.84 -6.33 1.12
CA GLY A 167 16.99 -5.66 2.41
C GLY A 167 18.37 -5.02 2.64
N LEU A 168 19.36 -5.30 1.80
CA LEU A 168 20.68 -4.65 1.89
C LEU A 168 20.56 -3.14 1.60
N GLY A 169 19.72 -2.75 0.64
CA GLY A 169 19.55 -1.36 0.21
C GLY A 169 18.90 -0.43 1.24
N TYR A 170 18.40 -0.95 2.37
CA TYR A 170 17.97 -0.11 3.51
C TYR A 170 19.13 0.45 4.33
N TRP A 171 20.32 -0.10 4.16
CA TRP A 171 21.51 0.28 4.93
C TRP A 171 22.35 1.27 4.13
N ASN A 172 23.06 2.13 4.85
CA ASN A 172 23.99 3.06 4.24
C ASN A 172 25.11 2.27 3.57
N GLU A 173 25.31 2.49 2.27
CA GLU A 173 26.28 1.74 1.48
C GLU A 173 27.70 1.83 2.04
N ASP A 174 28.02 2.95 2.71
CA ASP A 174 29.26 3.21 3.43
C ASP A 174 29.66 2.16 4.47
N LEU A 175 28.72 1.32 4.91
CA LEU A 175 28.92 0.31 5.97
C LEU A 175 29.40 -1.03 5.42
N TYR A 176 29.12 -1.28 4.15
CA TYR A 176 29.35 -2.58 3.50
C TYR A 176 30.05 -2.44 2.15
N LYS A 177 30.23 -1.22 1.65
CA LYS A 177 31.24 -0.88 0.65
C LYS A 177 32.50 -0.48 1.41
N ASP A 178 33.58 -1.21 1.21
CA ASP A 178 34.92 -0.83 1.70
C ASP A 178 35.40 0.40 0.89
N ILE A 179 34.90 1.58 1.24
CA ILE A 179 35.26 2.82 0.55
C ILE A 179 36.61 3.26 1.08
N SER A 180 37.67 2.83 0.41
CA SER A 180 38.95 3.50 0.52
C SER A 180 38.84 4.93 -0.01
N GLU A 181 39.47 5.87 0.67
CA GLU A 181 39.72 7.21 0.15
C GLU A 181 41.09 7.26 -0.51
N THR A 182 41.17 7.91 -1.66
CA THR A 182 42.46 8.28 -2.24
C THR A 182 43.08 9.42 -1.41
N PHE A 183 44.39 9.37 -1.21
CA PHE A 183 45.13 10.45 -0.56
C PHE A 183 46.45 10.67 -1.26
N GLU A 184 46.91 11.92 -1.28
CA GLU A 184 48.18 12.32 -1.87
C GLU A 184 49.21 12.60 -0.77
N ASP A 185 50.43 12.09 -0.96
CA ASP A 185 51.61 12.46 -0.18
C ASP A 185 52.82 12.56 -1.11
N ASN A 186 53.52 13.70 -1.07
CA ASN A 186 54.67 14.02 -1.93
C ASN A 186 54.44 13.82 -3.45
N GLY A 187 53.23 14.10 -3.96
CA GLY A 187 52.91 13.98 -5.38
C GLY A 187 52.57 12.56 -5.84
N LEU A 188 52.41 11.61 -4.91
CA LEU A 188 51.96 10.25 -5.19
C LEU A 188 50.69 9.93 -4.40
N TRP A 189 49.83 9.13 -5.02
CA TRP A 189 48.52 8.72 -4.53
C TRP A 189 48.56 7.32 -3.92
N GLY A 190 47.85 7.17 -2.81
CA GLY A 190 47.63 5.91 -2.10
C GLY A 190 46.17 5.78 -1.67
N LEU A 191 45.85 4.67 -0.99
CA LEU A 191 44.52 4.40 -0.44
C LEU A 191 44.58 4.32 1.07
N LYS A 192 43.61 4.91 1.74
CA LYS A 192 43.41 4.79 3.20
C LYS A 192 41.97 4.43 3.50
N ASP A 193 41.75 3.75 4.62
CA ASP A 193 40.40 3.55 5.12
C ASP A 193 39.86 4.84 5.77
N LYS A 194 38.57 4.84 6.12
CA LYS A 194 37.91 5.96 6.82
C LYS A 194 38.53 6.29 8.19
N LYS A 195 39.29 5.37 8.78
CA LYS A 195 40.00 5.58 10.07
C LYS A 195 41.39 6.20 9.85
N GLY A 196 41.79 6.43 8.60
CA GLY A 196 43.10 6.96 8.23
C GLY A 196 44.20 5.92 8.21
N ASN A 197 43.88 4.63 8.33
CA ASN A 197 44.87 3.57 8.16
C ASN A 197 45.21 3.45 6.69
N ILE A 198 46.50 3.40 6.37
CA ILE A 198 46.96 3.22 5.00
C ILE A 198 46.65 1.79 4.56
N ILE A 199 45.78 1.66 3.55
CA ILE A 199 45.49 0.40 2.83
C ILE A 199 46.59 0.17 1.80
N THR A 200 46.83 1.18 0.96
CA THR A 200 47.88 1.17 -0.06
C THR A 200 48.74 2.43 0.11
N PRO A 201 50.07 2.31 0.27
CA PRO A 201 50.94 3.47 0.42
C PRO A 201 50.89 4.39 -0.82
N PRO A 202 51.30 5.67 -0.70
CA PRO A 202 51.31 6.61 -1.81
C PRO A 202 52.42 6.24 -2.81
N VAL A 203 52.05 5.43 -3.81
CA VAL A 203 52.98 4.83 -4.79
C VAL A 203 52.52 4.97 -6.24
N TYR A 204 51.35 5.56 -6.47
CA TYR A 204 50.78 5.79 -7.80
C TYR A 204 50.93 7.26 -8.18
N GLU A 205 51.20 7.56 -9.45
CA GLU A 205 51.19 8.93 -9.98
C GLU A 205 49.77 9.50 -9.98
N GLU A 206 48.77 8.63 -10.21
CA GLU A 206 47.35 8.97 -10.18
C GLU A 206 46.51 7.72 -9.86
N ILE A 207 45.41 7.88 -9.13
CA ILE A 207 44.35 6.88 -8.99
C ILE A 207 43.05 7.57 -9.43
N PHE A 208 42.45 7.07 -10.51
CA PHE A 208 41.23 7.62 -11.08
C PHE A 208 40.00 7.25 -10.23
N ALA A 209 38.83 7.76 -10.61
CA ALA A 209 37.59 7.46 -9.90
C ALA A 209 37.31 5.95 -9.88
N PHE A 210 36.83 5.47 -8.72
CA PHE A 210 36.35 4.10 -8.61
C PHE A 210 34.99 3.95 -9.29
N SER A 211 34.82 2.86 -10.03
CA SER A 211 33.51 2.42 -10.53
C SER A 211 32.60 1.94 -9.41
N GLU A 212 31.31 1.68 -9.72
CA GLU A 212 30.36 1.10 -8.76
C GLU A 212 30.84 -0.23 -8.17
N GLU A 213 31.61 -1.00 -8.96
CA GLU A 213 32.24 -2.26 -8.56
C GLU A 213 33.51 -2.08 -7.72
N GLY A 214 33.88 -0.83 -7.41
CA GLY A 214 35.05 -0.51 -6.60
C GLY A 214 36.37 -0.69 -7.32
N ILE A 215 36.41 -0.58 -8.65
CA ILE A 215 37.62 -0.70 -9.47
C ILE A 215 38.01 0.68 -10.02
N ALA A 216 39.28 1.06 -9.88
CA ALA A 216 39.84 2.29 -10.44
C ALA A 216 41.00 1.96 -11.39
N VAL A 217 41.18 2.82 -12.40
CA VAL A 217 42.44 2.90 -13.14
C VAL A 217 43.50 3.51 -12.22
N ALA A 218 44.73 3.00 -12.27
CA ALA A 218 45.86 3.54 -11.53
C ALA A 218 47.08 3.70 -12.44
N GLN A 219 47.78 4.84 -12.30
CA GLN A 219 48.99 5.14 -13.05
C GLN A 219 50.23 5.01 -12.17
N LYS A 220 51.28 4.38 -12.68
CA LYS A 220 52.58 4.26 -12.00
C LYS A 220 53.70 4.15 -13.02
N ASN A 221 54.74 4.97 -12.88
CA ASN A 221 55.87 5.05 -13.82
C ASN A 221 55.44 5.32 -15.27
N GLY A 222 54.40 6.14 -15.48
CA GLY A 222 53.84 6.45 -16.79
C GLY A 222 53.13 5.29 -17.49
N LYS A 223 52.74 4.25 -16.73
CA LYS A 223 51.97 3.09 -17.22
C LYS A 223 50.70 2.91 -16.41
N TYR A 224 49.69 2.30 -17.00
CA TYR A 224 48.35 2.17 -16.44
C TYR A 224 47.99 0.71 -16.12
N GLY A 225 47.19 0.53 -15.07
CA GLY A 225 46.69 -0.75 -14.57
C GLY A 225 45.40 -0.56 -13.77
N TYR A 226 44.95 -1.60 -13.08
CA TYR A 226 43.68 -1.60 -12.33
C TYR A 226 43.87 -1.97 -10.86
N LEU A 227 43.28 -1.17 -10.00
CA LEU A 227 43.33 -1.29 -8.54
C LEU A 227 41.91 -1.37 -7.99
N ARG A 228 41.67 -2.22 -7.00
CA ARG A 228 40.41 -2.28 -6.28
C ARG A 228 40.47 -1.44 -4.99
N ASN A 229 39.33 -0.94 -4.53
CA ASN A 229 39.19 -0.12 -3.34
C ASN A 229 39.72 -0.77 -2.04
N ASP A 230 39.81 -2.09 -1.96
CA ASP A 230 40.48 -2.78 -0.85
C ASP A 230 42.02 -2.79 -0.95
N GLY A 231 42.59 -2.08 -1.94
CA GLY A 231 44.02 -2.01 -2.20
C GLY A 231 44.58 -3.18 -3.01
N LYS A 232 43.74 -4.14 -3.42
CA LYS A 232 44.19 -5.24 -4.27
C LYS A 232 44.50 -4.73 -5.67
N VAL A 233 45.75 -4.87 -6.09
CA VAL A 233 46.14 -4.72 -7.50
C VAL A 233 45.50 -5.84 -8.29
N LEU A 234 44.54 -5.50 -9.15
CA LEU A 234 43.89 -6.46 -10.05
C LEU A 234 44.77 -6.69 -11.27
N ILE A 235 45.32 -5.60 -11.82
CA ILE A 235 46.22 -5.61 -12.97
C ILE A 235 47.35 -4.62 -12.71
N GLU A 236 48.59 -5.08 -12.87
CA GLU A 236 49.78 -4.25 -12.71
C GLU A 236 49.81 -3.08 -13.72
N CYS A 237 50.46 -1.97 -13.35
CA CYS A 237 50.61 -0.82 -14.22
C CYS A 237 51.62 -1.10 -15.34
N ILE A 238 51.17 -1.71 -16.44
CA ILE A 238 52.03 -2.16 -17.56
C ILE A 238 51.57 -1.64 -18.93
N TYR A 239 50.36 -1.09 -19.06
CA TYR A 239 49.80 -0.63 -20.33
C TYR A 239 50.11 0.83 -20.63
N GLU A 240 50.09 1.19 -21.92
CA GLU A 240 50.32 2.58 -22.37
C GLU A 240 49.19 3.51 -21.95
N GLU A 241 47.95 3.01 -21.99
CA GLU A 241 46.75 3.68 -21.54
C GLU A 241 45.75 2.62 -21.02
N ALA A 242 44.88 3.01 -20.09
CA ALA A 242 43.76 2.19 -19.65
C ALA A 242 42.55 3.05 -19.31
N TYR A 243 41.35 2.60 -19.69
CA TYR A 243 40.10 3.33 -19.49
C TYR A 243 39.30 2.78 -18.31
N ASP A 244 38.30 3.55 -17.85
CA ASP A 244 37.40 3.15 -16.77
C ASP A 244 36.82 1.74 -16.98
N SER A 245 36.66 1.00 -15.88
CA SER A 245 36.16 -0.37 -15.93
C SER A 245 34.72 -0.44 -16.45
N LEU A 246 34.46 -1.37 -17.37
CA LEU A 246 33.18 -1.67 -17.97
C LEU A 246 32.60 -2.94 -17.34
N PHE A 247 31.40 -2.86 -16.76
CA PHE A 247 30.71 -4.03 -16.21
C PHE A 247 29.80 -4.67 -17.27
N ILE A 248 30.15 -5.88 -17.71
CA ILE A 248 29.49 -6.60 -18.83
C ILE A 248 29.22 -8.04 -18.41
N GLY A 249 27.95 -8.45 -18.39
CA GLY A 249 27.60 -9.86 -18.14
C GLY A 249 28.17 -10.42 -16.83
N ASN A 250 28.14 -9.61 -15.76
CA ASN A 250 28.67 -9.94 -14.44
C ASN A 250 30.20 -10.14 -14.37
N LYS A 251 30.94 -9.45 -15.24
CA LYS A 251 32.41 -9.42 -15.25
C LYS A 251 32.89 -7.99 -15.52
N ASN A 252 34.08 -7.68 -15.00
CA ASN A 252 34.72 -6.39 -15.23
C ASN A 252 35.73 -6.45 -16.37
N TYR A 253 35.60 -5.51 -17.32
CA TYR A 253 36.50 -5.35 -18.45
C TYR A 253 37.12 -3.96 -18.47
N GLY A 254 38.24 -3.81 -19.15
CA GLY A 254 38.94 -2.55 -19.32
C GLY A 254 39.46 -2.39 -20.73
N ILE A 255 39.23 -1.25 -21.37
CA ILE A 255 39.89 -0.94 -22.64
C ILE A 255 41.34 -0.54 -22.31
N ILE A 256 42.29 -1.13 -23.03
CA ILE A 256 43.73 -0.93 -22.83
C ILE A 256 44.44 -0.65 -24.14
N GLU A 257 45.57 0.08 -24.08
CA GLU A 257 46.40 0.39 -25.24
C GLU A 257 47.79 -0.28 -25.16
N ILE A 258 48.19 -0.91 -26.27
CA ILE A 258 49.54 -1.45 -26.52
C ILE A 258 49.95 -1.06 -27.94
N ASP A 259 51.14 -0.48 -28.11
CA ASP A 259 51.67 -0.04 -29.41
C ASP A 259 50.68 0.87 -30.19
N GLN A 260 50.01 1.80 -29.49
CA GLN A 260 48.96 2.67 -30.05
C GLN A 260 47.75 1.93 -30.64
N LYS A 261 47.45 0.73 -30.12
CA LYS A 261 46.27 -0.06 -30.49
C LYS A 261 45.44 -0.45 -29.29
N CYS A 262 44.13 -0.25 -29.41
CA CYS A 262 43.15 -0.56 -28.39
C CYS A 262 42.75 -2.03 -28.42
N GLY A 263 42.58 -2.62 -27.23
CA GLY A 263 42.00 -3.94 -27.00
C GLY A 263 41.17 -3.95 -25.72
N LEU A 264 40.55 -5.09 -25.41
CA LEU A 264 39.72 -5.26 -24.22
C LEU A 264 40.30 -6.35 -23.33
N LEU A 265 40.58 -5.98 -22.08
CA LEU A 265 41.10 -6.83 -21.04
C LEU A 265 39.95 -7.29 -20.12
N ASN A 266 39.92 -8.57 -19.75
CA ASN A 266 39.18 -9.01 -18.57
C ASN A 266 39.99 -8.69 -17.32
N ILE A 267 39.51 -7.78 -16.47
CA ILE A 267 40.25 -7.26 -15.33
C ILE A 267 40.46 -8.33 -14.25
N GLU A 268 39.56 -9.30 -14.13
CA GLU A 268 39.64 -10.35 -13.12
C GLU A 268 40.67 -11.43 -13.46
N THR A 269 40.79 -11.78 -14.74
CA THR A 269 41.70 -12.83 -15.20
C THR A 269 43.02 -12.31 -15.77
N GLY A 270 43.06 -11.03 -16.17
CA GLY A 270 44.15 -10.44 -16.93
C GLY A 270 44.23 -10.91 -18.39
N GLU A 271 43.20 -11.59 -18.89
CA GLU A 271 43.14 -12.08 -20.27
C GLU A 271 42.69 -10.96 -21.23
N ILE A 272 43.45 -10.72 -22.29
CA ILE A 272 43.04 -9.84 -23.39
C ILE A 272 42.03 -10.58 -24.27
N VAL A 273 40.75 -10.25 -24.13
CA VAL A 273 39.64 -10.90 -24.85
C VAL A 273 39.37 -10.29 -26.22
N ILE A 274 39.63 -8.99 -26.39
CA ILE A 274 39.70 -8.33 -27.70
C ILE A 274 41.16 -7.94 -27.92
N PRO A 275 41.85 -8.48 -28.94
CA PRO A 275 43.25 -8.19 -29.19
C PRO A 275 43.49 -6.69 -29.42
N CYS A 276 44.62 -6.18 -28.94
CA CYS A 276 45.06 -4.79 -29.16
C CYS A 276 45.49 -4.57 -30.62
N GLU A 277 44.53 -4.52 -31.54
CA GLU A 277 44.78 -4.31 -32.99
C GLU A 277 43.91 -3.20 -33.61
N TYR A 278 43.05 -2.57 -32.81
CA TYR A 278 42.13 -1.53 -33.25
C TYR A 278 42.71 -0.13 -33.05
N GLU A 279 42.45 0.78 -33.99
CA GLU A 279 42.80 2.20 -33.88
C GLU A 279 41.97 2.93 -32.83
N ASP A 280 40.75 2.45 -32.61
CA ASP A 280 39.80 2.97 -31.64
C ASP A 280 38.83 1.84 -31.25
N LEU A 281 38.41 1.81 -30.00
CA LEU A 281 37.49 0.81 -29.46
C LEU A 281 36.55 1.50 -28.47
N GLU A 282 35.29 1.68 -28.87
CA GLU A 282 34.29 2.38 -28.06
C GLU A 282 33.11 1.46 -27.77
N MET A 283 32.70 1.36 -26.50
CA MET A 283 31.49 0.63 -26.14
C MET A 283 30.23 1.41 -26.51
N LEU A 284 29.30 0.74 -27.19
CA LEU A 284 27.92 1.21 -27.35
C LEU A 284 27.16 0.98 -26.04
N ARG A 285 26.99 2.07 -25.26
CA ARG A 285 26.37 2.04 -23.92
C ARG A 285 25.12 1.15 -23.86
N HIS A 286 25.05 0.30 -22.84
CA HIS A 286 23.93 -0.58 -22.49
C HIS A 286 23.66 -1.77 -23.44
N VAL A 287 24.55 -2.07 -24.41
CA VAL A 287 24.30 -3.12 -25.41
C VAL A 287 25.37 -4.23 -25.44
N TYR A 288 26.43 -4.13 -24.63
CA TYR A 288 27.56 -5.09 -24.63
C TYR A 288 28.25 -5.26 -26.00
N LEU A 289 28.08 -4.27 -26.89
CA LEU A 289 28.68 -4.21 -28.23
C LEU A 289 29.68 -3.05 -28.31
N PHE A 290 30.61 -3.16 -29.25
CA PHE A 290 31.67 -2.18 -29.46
C PHE A 290 31.73 -1.72 -30.92
N ASN A 291 31.95 -0.42 -31.10
CA ASN A 291 32.52 0.13 -32.32
C ASN A 291 34.03 -0.11 -32.29
N ALA A 292 34.52 -0.93 -33.22
CA ALA A 292 35.94 -1.22 -33.35
C ALA A 292 36.47 -0.66 -34.68
N LYS A 293 37.37 0.33 -34.61
CA LYS A 293 37.93 0.98 -35.80
C LYS A 293 39.21 0.29 -36.25
N LYS A 294 39.26 -0.15 -37.51
CA LYS A 294 40.44 -0.78 -38.12
C LYS A 294 40.50 -0.41 -39.60
N GLU A 295 41.64 0.08 -40.08
CA GLU A 295 41.84 0.46 -41.50
C GLU A 295 40.81 1.49 -41.98
N ASP A 296 40.53 2.51 -41.17
CA ASP A 296 39.53 3.56 -41.42
C ASP A 296 38.07 3.06 -41.59
N LYS A 297 37.77 1.84 -41.15
CA LYS A 297 36.41 1.28 -41.10
C LYS A 297 36.00 0.96 -39.67
N PHE A 298 34.72 1.14 -39.37
CA PHE A 298 34.08 0.74 -38.12
C PHE A 298 33.41 -0.62 -38.28
N TYR A 299 33.69 -1.52 -37.36
CA TYR A 299 33.08 -2.84 -37.23
C TYR A 299 32.27 -2.91 -35.94
N LEU A 300 31.10 -3.55 -35.99
CA LEU A 300 30.32 -3.85 -34.80
C LEU A 300 30.71 -5.23 -34.28
N ILE A 301 31.32 -5.27 -33.10
CA ILE A 301 31.79 -6.50 -32.46
C ILE A 301 31.18 -6.69 -31.07
N ASP A 302 31.12 -7.93 -30.61
CA ASP A 302 30.77 -8.26 -29.23
C ASP A 302 32.01 -8.35 -28.32
N VAL A 303 31.79 -8.56 -27.02
CA VAL A 303 32.85 -8.71 -26.00
C VAL A 303 33.82 -9.88 -26.26
N SER A 304 33.44 -10.85 -27.11
CA SER A 304 34.28 -11.99 -27.50
C SER A 304 35.08 -11.75 -28.79
N ASN A 305 35.12 -10.50 -29.25
CA ASN A 305 35.71 -10.08 -30.52
C ASN A 305 35.03 -10.68 -31.76
N LYS A 306 33.79 -11.15 -31.63
CA LYS A 306 33.04 -11.66 -32.78
C LYS A 306 32.38 -10.50 -33.50
N ARG A 307 32.53 -10.47 -34.83
CA ARG A 307 31.77 -9.56 -35.69
C ARG A 307 30.28 -9.91 -35.63
N VAL A 308 29.49 -8.96 -35.15
CA VAL A 308 28.02 -9.03 -35.18
C VAL A 308 27.53 -8.74 -36.59
N ILE A 309 28.20 -7.79 -37.26
CA ILE A 309 28.02 -7.49 -38.67
C ILE A 309 29.38 -7.69 -39.35
N GLU A 310 29.42 -8.50 -40.40
CA GLU A 310 30.67 -8.89 -41.06
C GLU A 310 31.34 -7.73 -41.82
N GLU A 311 30.52 -6.86 -42.42
CA GLU A 311 30.95 -5.69 -43.17
C GLU A 311 31.41 -4.53 -42.26
N GLY A 312 32.45 -3.82 -42.69
CA GLY A 312 32.92 -2.57 -42.07
C GLY A 312 32.41 -1.34 -42.80
N PHE A 313 32.11 -0.26 -42.07
CA PHE A 313 31.49 0.96 -42.60
C PHE A 313 32.35 2.21 -42.36
N ASP A 314 32.13 3.27 -43.14
CA ASP A 314 32.85 4.55 -42.97
C ASP A 314 32.36 5.34 -41.75
N GLU A 315 31.10 5.13 -41.35
CA GLU A 315 30.48 5.77 -40.20
C GLU A 315 30.38 4.78 -39.03
N PRO A 316 30.56 5.25 -37.78
CA PRO A 316 30.37 4.42 -36.59
C PRO A 316 28.90 4.02 -36.42
N PHE A 317 28.68 2.95 -35.66
CA PHE A 317 27.34 2.59 -35.19
C PHE A 317 26.96 3.47 -34.00
N GLU A 318 25.67 3.71 -33.85
CA GLU A 318 25.05 4.39 -32.72
C GLU A 318 23.93 3.49 -32.18
N PHE A 319 23.50 3.76 -30.95
CA PHE A 319 22.46 2.99 -30.27
C PHE A 319 21.16 3.80 -30.12
N ASN A 320 20.01 3.15 -30.26
CA ASN A 320 18.68 3.70 -29.97
C ASN A 320 18.03 2.93 -28.81
N TYR A 321 17.46 3.65 -27.83
CA TYR A 321 16.76 3.11 -26.65
C TYR A 321 15.68 2.04 -26.92
N SER A 322 15.27 1.84 -28.18
CA SER A 322 14.33 0.80 -28.62
C SER A 322 14.98 -0.58 -28.85
N GLY A 323 16.22 -0.81 -28.39
CA GLY A 323 16.91 -2.10 -28.57
C GLY A 323 17.49 -2.31 -29.96
N LEU A 324 17.83 -1.23 -30.68
CA LEU A 324 18.37 -1.28 -32.03
C LEU A 324 19.68 -0.50 -32.12
N VAL A 325 20.58 -0.94 -33.01
CA VAL A 325 21.75 -0.16 -33.43
C VAL A 325 21.52 0.39 -34.84
N TYR A 326 22.11 1.52 -35.15
CA TYR A 326 21.98 2.13 -36.45
C TYR A 326 23.25 2.83 -36.90
N ARG A 327 23.36 3.08 -38.20
CA ARG A 327 24.37 3.97 -38.77
C ARG A 327 23.72 5.09 -39.57
N SER A 328 24.26 6.30 -39.45
CA SER A 328 23.81 7.47 -40.20
C SER A 328 24.25 7.37 -41.67
N LEU A 329 23.35 7.66 -42.60
CA LEU A 329 23.63 7.59 -44.04
C LEU A 329 23.93 8.99 -44.61
N LYS A 330 25.06 9.17 -45.29
CA LYS A 330 25.44 10.45 -45.91
C LYS A 330 24.39 10.92 -46.92
N GLY A 331 24.01 12.20 -46.83
CA GLY A 331 23.14 12.86 -47.81
C GLY A 331 21.64 12.53 -47.68
N THR A 332 21.21 11.84 -46.63
CA THR A 332 19.81 11.51 -46.38
C THR A 332 19.48 11.62 -44.89
N SER A 333 18.20 11.74 -44.55
CA SER A 333 17.73 11.68 -43.16
C SER A 333 17.40 10.24 -42.71
N LYS A 334 17.80 9.24 -43.49
CA LYS A 334 17.60 7.83 -43.17
C LYS A 334 18.81 7.31 -42.40
N LYS A 335 18.54 6.32 -41.55
CA LYS A 335 19.52 5.53 -40.82
C LYS A 335 19.34 4.07 -41.25
N ALA A 336 20.43 3.33 -41.35
CA ALA A 336 20.39 1.89 -41.59
C ALA A 336 20.32 1.20 -40.22
N PHE A 337 19.21 0.51 -39.95
CA PHE A 337 18.91 -0.09 -38.64
C PHE A 337 19.22 -1.59 -38.62
N TYR A 338 19.72 -2.06 -37.49
CA TYR A 338 20.05 -3.45 -37.22
C TYR A 338 19.60 -3.85 -35.81
N THR A 339 19.24 -5.12 -35.60
CA THR A 339 19.10 -5.69 -34.26
C THR A 339 20.48 -5.86 -33.61
N PHE A 340 20.53 -6.16 -32.30
CA PHE A 340 21.78 -6.44 -31.59
C PHE A 340 22.49 -7.71 -32.07
N GLU A 341 21.77 -8.61 -32.73
CA GLU A 341 22.30 -9.80 -33.39
C GLU A 341 22.78 -9.51 -34.82
N GLY A 342 22.69 -8.26 -35.28
CA GLY A 342 23.16 -7.85 -36.61
C GLY A 342 22.15 -8.01 -37.74
N VAL A 343 20.88 -8.31 -37.45
CA VAL A 343 19.85 -8.46 -38.49
C VAL A 343 19.49 -7.10 -39.07
N PHE A 344 19.67 -6.92 -40.38
CA PHE A 344 19.35 -5.66 -41.06
C PHE A 344 17.84 -5.47 -41.23
N LEU A 345 17.31 -4.37 -40.68
CA LEU A 345 15.88 -4.02 -40.71
C LEU A 345 15.53 -3.00 -41.82
N GLY A 346 16.53 -2.53 -42.55
CA GLY A 346 16.36 -1.58 -43.66
C GLY A 346 16.74 -0.13 -43.32
N GLU A 347 16.57 0.74 -44.31
CA GLU A 347 16.91 2.16 -44.23
C GLU A 347 15.66 3.02 -44.01
N HIS A 348 15.54 3.55 -42.80
CA HIS A 348 14.34 4.24 -42.34
C HIS A 348 14.68 5.58 -41.69
N PRO A 349 13.76 6.55 -41.65
CA PRO A 349 13.89 7.68 -40.73
C PRO A 349 13.97 7.20 -39.29
N GLU A 350 14.46 8.06 -38.41
CA GLU A 350 14.39 7.83 -36.96
C GLU A 350 12.94 7.73 -36.46
N ASP A 351 12.72 6.98 -35.37
CA ASP A 351 11.45 6.80 -34.65
C ASP A 351 10.28 6.16 -35.42
N VAL A 352 10.52 5.58 -36.61
CA VAL A 352 9.45 4.92 -37.39
C VAL A 352 9.35 3.42 -37.15
N LEU A 353 10.41 2.77 -36.67
CA LEU A 353 10.38 1.35 -36.33
C LEU A 353 9.77 1.19 -34.93
N SER A 354 8.97 0.15 -34.76
CA SER A 354 8.45 -0.24 -33.46
C SER A 354 8.30 -1.74 -33.39
N GLU A 355 8.67 -2.30 -32.25
CA GLU A 355 8.62 -3.74 -32.03
C GLU A 355 7.16 -4.23 -31.95
N ILE A 356 6.92 -5.40 -32.53
CA ILE A 356 5.68 -6.17 -32.40
C ILE A 356 5.86 -7.24 -31.32
N GLY A 357 7.02 -7.91 -31.32
CA GLY A 357 7.42 -8.99 -30.42
C GLY A 357 8.22 -10.07 -31.17
N GLU A 358 9.05 -10.83 -30.46
CA GLU A 358 9.88 -11.92 -31.01
C GLU A 358 10.75 -11.48 -32.22
N GLY A 359 11.27 -10.25 -32.18
CA GLY A 359 12.10 -9.67 -33.24
C GLY A 359 11.33 -9.17 -34.47
N TYR A 360 9.99 -9.20 -34.47
CA TYR A 360 9.20 -8.57 -35.53
C TYR A 360 9.07 -7.07 -35.28
N TYR A 361 9.13 -6.29 -36.36
CA TYR A 361 8.98 -4.84 -36.31
C TYR A 361 7.94 -4.37 -37.33
N TRP A 362 7.19 -3.33 -37.00
CA TRP A 362 6.43 -2.58 -38.01
C TRP A 362 7.07 -1.22 -38.25
N VAL A 363 7.00 -0.81 -39.51
CA VAL A 363 7.43 0.51 -39.95
C VAL A 363 6.20 1.39 -40.03
N LYS A 364 6.13 2.41 -39.18
CA LYS A 364 5.04 3.40 -39.15
C LYS A 364 4.98 4.19 -40.47
N PRO A 365 3.79 4.69 -40.87
CA PRO A 365 3.68 5.67 -41.95
C PRO A 365 4.58 6.87 -41.68
N ASN A 366 5.31 7.31 -42.70
CA ASN A 366 6.27 8.41 -42.60
C ASN A 366 6.33 9.21 -43.92
N LYS A 367 7.34 10.08 -44.07
CA LYS A 367 7.47 10.93 -45.26
C LYS A 367 7.81 10.16 -46.54
N PHE A 368 8.41 8.97 -46.43
CA PHE A 368 8.83 8.14 -47.56
C PHE A 368 7.86 6.99 -47.86
N GLN A 369 7.12 6.48 -46.87
CA GLN A 369 6.05 5.49 -47.07
C GLN A 369 4.74 5.97 -46.42
N LYS A 370 3.60 5.85 -47.09
CA LYS A 370 2.30 6.27 -46.55
C LYS A 370 1.54 5.17 -45.80
N LYS A 371 1.98 3.92 -45.95
CA LYS A 371 1.35 2.74 -45.37
C LYS A 371 2.30 2.03 -44.42
N ILE A 372 1.74 1.13 -43.63
CA ILE A 372 2.49 0.28 -42.71
C ILE A 372 3.14 -0.86 -43.50
N SER A 373 4.35 -1.23 -43.09
CA SER A 373 5.03 -2.45 -43.53
C SER A 373 5.47 -3.24 -42.28
N ILE A 374 5.52 -4.56 -42.39
CA ILE A 374 5.98 -5.44 -41.30
C ILE A 374 7.24 -6.17 -41.74
N ILE A 375 8.24 -6.17 -40.87
CA ILE A 375 9.55 -6.82 -41.01
C ILE A 375 9.58 -7.99 -40.03
N LYS A 376 9.96 -9.17 -40.50
CA LYS A 376 10.13 -10.36 -39.68
C LYS A 376 11.44 -10.31 -38.89
N SER A 377 11.61 -11.24 -37.96
CA SER A 377 12.83 -11.40 -37.16
C SER A 377 14.10 -11.69 -37.97
N ASP A 378 13.99 -12.17 -39.20
CA ASP A 378 15.12 -12.38 -40.13
C ASP A 378 15.43 -11.15 -41.01
N GLY A 379 14.73 -10.02 -40.80
CA GLY A 379 14.86 -8.79 -41.58
C GLY A 379 14.09 -8.80 -42.91
N SER A 380 13.48 -9.92 -43.30
CA SER A 380 12.65 -9.99 -44.51
C SER A 380 11.28 -9.31 -44.31
N LEU A 381 10.71 -8.74 -45.37
CA LEU A 381 9.37 -8.19 -45.31
C LEU A 381 8.32 -9.31 -45.19
N LEU A 382 7.41 -9.17 -44.24
CA LEU A 382 6.21 -10.00 -44.14
C LEU A 382 5.11 -9.50 -45.08
N ASP A 383 4.75 -8.23 -44.96
CA ASP A 383 3.72 -7.60 -45.79
C ASP A 383 3.87 -6.07 -45.81
N THR A 384 3.28 -5.43 -46.82
CA THR A 384 3.32 -3.98 -47.06
C THR A 384 1.92 -3.45 -47.41
N GLU A 385 1.78 -2.13 -47.59
CA GLU A 385 0.49 -1.50 -47.92
C GLU A 385 -0.61 -1.75 -46.87
N ILE A 386 -0.22 -1.88 -45.61
CA ILE A 386 -1.13 -2.13 -44.48
C ILE A 386 -1.80 -0.81 -44.06
N ASP A 387 -3.12 -0.85 -43.88
CA ASP A 387 -3.95 0.30 -43.50
C ASP A 387 -3.89 0.57 -41.99
N THR A 388 -3.99 -0.47 -41.17
CA THR A 388 -3.91 -0.39 -39.71
C THR A 388 -3.40 -1.70 -39.13
N ILE A 389 -2.76 -1.64 -37.96
CA ILE A 389 -2.28 -2.82 -37.23
C ILE A 389 -2.89 -2.81 -35.82
N MET A 390 -3.22 -3.98 -35.31
CA MET A 390 -3.70 -4.24 -33.97
C MET A 390 -2.66 -5.09 -33.25
N LEU A 391 -1.94 -4.43 -32.35
CA LEU A 391 -1.00 -5.05 -31.42
C LEU A 391 -1.67 -5.18 -30.06
N LEU A 392 -1.46 -6.30 -29.40
CA LEU A 392 -1.94 -6.60 -28.06
C LEU A 392 -0.74 -7.07 -27.24
N ASP A 393 -0.54 -6.49 -26.07
CA ASP A 393 0.65 -6.73 -25.26
C ASP A 393 0.74 -8.21 -24.88
N TYR A 394 1.95 -8.77 -24.91
CA TYR A 394 2.25 -10.17 -24.60
C TYR A 394 1.60 -11.21 -25.53
N TYR A 395 0.99 -10.80 -26.64
CA TYR A 395 0.48 -11.74 -27.64
C TYR A 395 1.63 -12.22 -28.53
N THR A 396 1.56 -13.49 -28.91
CA THR A 396 2.44 -14.09 -29.93
C THR A 396 1.76 -14.06 -31.30
N SER A 397 0.71 -13.26 -31.44
CA SER A 397 -0.06 -13.07 -32.66
C SER A 397 -0.51 -11.62 -32.76
N PHE A 398 -0.67 -11.12 -33.97
CA PHE A 398 -1.20 -9.78 -34.23
C PHE A 398 -2.18 -9.82 -35.38
N ALA A 399 -3.01 -8.77 -35.46
CA ALA A 399 -3.93 -8.62 -36.57
C ALA A 399 -3.66 -7.31 -37.31
N TYR A 400 -3.92 -7.27 -38.60
CA TYR A 400 -3.82 -6.04 -39.37
C TYR A 400 -4.88 -5.98 -40.47
N ARG A 401 -5.19 -4.77 -40.91
CA ARG A 401 -6.13 -4.52 -41.99
C ARG A 401 -5.38 -4.05 -43.22
N LYS A 402 -5.68 -4.67 -44.36
CA LYS A 402 -5.15 -4.31 -45.67
C LYS A 402 -6.23 -4.45 -46.72
N ALA A 403 -6.38 -3.44 -47.57
CA ALA A 403 -7.40 -3.41 -48.63
C ALA A 403 -8.81 -3.72 -48.09
N LYS A 404 -9.16 -3.12 -46.94
CA LYS A 404 -10.42 -3.29 -46.21
C LYS A 404 -10.66 -4.67 -45.58
N LYS A 405 -9.76 -5.65 -45.73
CA LYS A 405 -9.86 -6.99 -45.11
C LYS A 405 -8.92 -7.11 -43.91
N TRP A 406 -9.33 -7.89 -42.90
CA TRP A 406 -8.51 -8.21 -41.73
C TRP A 406 -7.75 -9.52 -41.93
N TYR A 407 -6.52 -9.55 -41.43
CA TYR A 407 -5.62 -10.70 -41.41
C TYR A 407 -5.14 -10.90 -39.98
N ILE A 408 -4.98 -12.16 -39.57
CA ILE A 408 -4.39 -12.55 -38.29
C ILE A 408 -3.13 -13.35 -38.60
N TYR A 409 -2.02 -13.02 -37.95
CA TYR A 409 -0.74 -13.69 -38.12
C TYR A 409 -0.26 -14.19 -36.77
N ASP A 410 0.12 -15.46 -36.70
CA ASP A 410 0.73 -16.06 -35.52
C ASP A 410 2.25 -16.08 -35.70
N ILE A 411 2.96 -15.37 -34.81
CA ILE A 411 4.41 -15.19 -34.89
C ILE A 411 5.13 -16.51 -34.66
N LYS A 412 4.61 -17.34 -33.74
CA LYS A 412 5.25 -18.62 -33.36
C LYS A 412 5.23 -19.64 -34.49
N SER A 413 4.10 -19.79 -35.19
CA SER A 413 4.04 -20.67 -36.37
C SER A 413 4.62 -20.04 -37.63
N GLY A 414 4.64 -18.71 -37.71
CA GLY A 414 5.00 -17.97 -38.92
C GLY A 414 3.90 -17.98 -39.99
N GLU A 415 2.66 -18.33 -39.63
CA GLU A 415 1.55 -18.54 -40.57
C GLU A 415 0.41 -17.54 -40.37
N PHE A 416 -0.26 -17.22 -41.49
CA PHE A 416 -1.55 -16.54 -41.45
C PHE A 416 -2.64 -17.49 -40.97
N ARG A 417 -3.47 -17.02 -40.04
CA ARG A 417 -4.65 -17.72 -39.53
C ARG A 417 -5.88 -17.38 -40.36
N LEU A 418 -6.84 -18.31 -40.40
CA LEU A 418 -8.13 -18.13 -41.09
C LEU A 418 -8.02 -17.71 -42.57
N GLN A 419 -7.01 -18.19 -43.31
CA GLN A 419 -6.72 -17.75 -44.70
C GLN A 419 -7.88 -17.90 -45.69
N THR A 420 -8.75 -18.89 -45.47
CA THR A 420 -9.93 -19.14 -46.30
C THR A 420 -11.19 -18.39 -45.83
N HIS A 421 -11.13 -17.71 -44.69
CA HIS A 421 -12.26 -16.99 -44.09
C HIS A 421 -12.09 -15.49 -44.27
N THR A 422 -13.17 -14.80 -44.65
CA THR A 422 -13.14 -13.33 -44.78
C THR A 422 -13.55 -12.70 -43.46
N ILE A 423 -12.58 -12.13 -42.74
CA ILE A 423 -12.83 -11.40 -41.49
C ILE A 423 -13.27 -9.97 -41.84
N GLU A 424 -14.50 -9.61 -41.48
CA GLU A 424 -15.04 -8.26 -41.71
C GLU A 424 -14.55 -7.27 -40.67
N ASN A 425 -14.54 -7.67 -39.40
CA ASN A 425 -14.06 -6.85 -38.31
C ASN A 425 -13.43 -7.66 -37.16
N ILE A 426 -12.51 -7.03 -36.45
CA ILE A 426 -11.95 -7.50 -35.19
C ILE A 426 -12.29 -6.46 -34.12
N HIS A 427 -12.94 -6.90 -33.05
CA HIS A 427 -13.44 -6.04 -31.97
C HIS A 427 -12.48 -6.09 -30.79
N ARG A 428 -12.16 -4.93 -30.23
CA ARG A 428 -11.35 -4.82 -29.02
C ARG A 428 -12.27 -4.77 -27.81
N ASP A 429 -11.92 -5.52 -26.78
CA ASP A 429 -12.65 -5.57 -25.53
C ASP A 429 -11.69 -5.95 -24.38
N TRP A 430 -12.14 -5.84 -23.13
CA TRP A 430 -11.27 -5.92 -21.95
C TRP A 430 -10.77 -7.34 -21.61
N PHE A 431 -11.35 -8.39 -22.22
CA PHE A 431 -10.97 -9.78 -21.96
C PHE A 431 -9.51 -10.13 -22.31
N VAL A 432 -8.83 -9.29 -23.09
CA VAL A 432 -7.47 -9.53 -23.61
C VAL A 432 -6.41 -9.75 -22.52
N GLN A 433 -6.65 -9.26 -21.31
CA GLN A 433 -5.78 -9.51 -20.16
C GLN A 433 -5.91 -10.93 -19.59
N PHE A 434 -7.02 -11.61 -19.86
CA PHE A 434 -7.29 -12.98 -19.38
C PHE A 434 -7.03 -14.04 -20.46
N MET A 435 -7.29 -13.71 -21.73
CA MET A 435 -7.15 -14.65 -22.84
C MET A 435 -6.22 -14.12 -23.93
N LYS A 436 -4.94 -14.49 -23.82
CA LYS A 436 -3.91 -14.15 -24.82
C LYS A 436 -4.17 -14.84 -26.15
N ASN A 437 -3.83 -14.17 -27.26
CA ASN A 437 -3.99 -14.66 -28.63
C ASN A 437 -5.43 -14.98 -29.05
N VAL A 438 -6.43 -14.53 -28.28
CA VAL A 438 -7.84 -14.71 -28.62
C VAL A 438 -8.38 -13.42 -29.27
N PHE A 439 -9.05 -13.58 -30.40
CA PHE A 439 -9.66 -12.51 -31.18
C PHE A 439 -11.17 -12.64 -31.20
N LEU A 440 -11.85 -11.56 -30.79
CA LEU A 440 -13.27 -11.38 -30.99
C LEU A 440 -13.50 -10.80 -32.38
N LEU A 441 -14.21 -11.54 -33.23
CA LEU A 441 -14.34 -11.20 -34.64
C LEU A 441 -15.79 -11.25 -35.09
N SER A 442 -16.07 -10.55 -36.18
CA SER A 442 -17.31 -10.70 -36.94
C SER A 442 -17.01 -10.96 -38.42
N ASP A 443 -17.81 -11.84 -39.01
CA ASP A 443 -17.78 -12.20 -40.43
C ASP A 443 -19.20 -12.32 -41.01
N GLU A 444 -19.32 -12.83 -42.24
CA GLU A 444 -20.61 -13.02 -42.93
C GLU A 444 -21.58 -13.96 -42.21
N ASN A 445 -21.07 -14.81 -41.31
CA ASN A 445 -21.88 -15.69 -40.50
C ASN A 445 -22.26 -15.02 -39.19
N GLY A 446 -21.45 -14.17 -38.59
CA GLY A 446 -21.83 -13.41 -37.39
C GLY A 446 -20.64 -13.20 -36.46
N TRP A 447 -20.90 -13.11 -35.16
CA TRP A 447 -19.84 -12.97 -34.15
C TRP A 447 -19.23 -14.32 -33.80
N GLY A 448 -17.92 -14.37 -33.58
CA GLY A 448 -17.21 -15.56 -33.11
C GLY A 448 -15.96 -15.21 -32.30
N LEU A 449 -15.41 -16.22 -31.62
CA LEU A 449 -14.23 -16.12 -30.77
C LEU A 449 -13.19 -17.14 -31.24
N TYR A 450 -12.03 -16.66 -31.65
CA TYR A 450 -10.99 -17.48 -32.28
C TYR A 450 -9.65 -17.36 -31.55
N ASN A 451 -9.03 -18.49 -31.25
CA ASN A 451 -7.69 -18.55 -30.64
C ASN A 451 -6.65 -18.74 -31.75
N ALA A 452 -5.85 -17.71 -31.99
CA ALA A 452 -4.84 -17.68 -33.05
C ALA A 452 -3.60 -18.52 -32.74
N ALA A 453 -3.26 -18.72 -31.46
CA ALA A 453 -2.12 -19.54 -31.07
C ALA A 453 -2.43 -21.03 -31.19
N GLU A 454 -3.67 -21.44 -30.91
CA GLU A 454 -4.12 -22.84 -31.02
C GLU A 454 -4.74 -23.17 -32.38
N ASP A 455 -4.86 -22.19 -33.28
CA ASP A 455 -5.54 -22.31 -34.58
C ASP A 455 -6.91 -22.98 -34.50
N ARG A 456 -7.75 -22.53 -33.56
CA ARG A 456 -9.10 -23.06 -33.38
C ARG A 456 -10.11 -22.02 -32.96
N TRP A 457 -11.35 -22.28 -33.32
CA TRP A 457 -12.51 -21.57 -32.78
C TRP A 457 -12.76 -22.02 -31.34
N LEU A 458 -12.86 -21.06 -30.43
CA LEU A 458 -13.41 -21.28 -29.09
C LEU A 458 -14.93 -21.25 -29.16
N LEU A 459 -15.45 -20.29 -29.92
CA LEU A 459 -16.86 -20.23 -30.31
C LEU A 459 -16.94 -19.87 -31.80
N PRO A 460 -17.29 -20.82 -32.70
CA PRO A 460 -17.41 -20.56 -34.13
C PRO A 460 -18.39 -19.44 -34.45
N SER A 461 -18.13 -18.66 -35.50
CA SER A 461 -19.09 -17.65 -35.96
C SER A 461 -20.40 -18.28 -36.43
N SER A 462 -21.54 -17.68 -36.08
CA SER A 462 -22.87 -18.21 -36.39
C SER A 462 -23.89 -17.09 -36.66
N LYS A 463 -24.82 -17.36 -37.61
CA LYS A 463 -25.92 -16.44 -37.98
C LYS A 463 -26.90 -16.20 -36.85
N GLU A 464 -26.88 -17.08 -35.86
CA GLU A 464 -27.64 -16.95 -34.63
C GLU A 464 -27.01 -15.95 -33.67
N TYR A 465 -25.68 -15.75 -33.71
CA TYR A 465 -24.95 -14.89 -32.79
C TYR A 465 -24.96 -13.43 -33.27
N LYS A 466 -26.00 -12.70 -32.86
CA LYS A 466 -26.21 -11.29 -33.24
C LYS A 466 -25.22 -10.34 -32.58
N LYS A 467 -24.77 -10.68 -31.38
CA LYS A 467 -23.76 -9.94 -30.63
C LYS A 467 -23.04 -10.86 -29.66
N LEU A 468 -21.75 -10.66 -29.49
CA LEU A 468 -20.94 -11.33 -28.49
C LEU A 468 -20.16 -10.27 -27.72
N GLU A 469 -20.28 -10.25 -26.40
CA GLU A 469 -19.69 -9.23 -25.52
C GLU A 469 -18.96 -9.91 -24.38
N SER A 470 -17.75 -9.44 -24.04
CA SER A 470 -17.10 -9.91 -22.82
C SER A 470 -17.84 -9.34 -21.61
N CYS A 471 -17.98 -10.17 -20.58
CA CYS A 471 -18.60 -9.76 -19.33
C CYS A 471 -17.54 -9.68 -18.22
N ARG A 472 -16.91 -10.82 -17.92
CA ARG A 472 -15.93 -10.90 -16.85
C ARG A 472 -15.00 -12.09 -17.04
N GLU A 473 -13.71 -11.88 -16.77
CA GLU A 473 -12.67 -12.91 -16.97
C GLU A 473 -12.78 -13.53 -18.37
N GLU A 474 -12.92 -14.84 -18.46
CA GLU A 474 -13.07 -15.59 -19.71
C GLU A 474 -14.53 -15.85 -20.11
N ILE A 475 -15.48 -15.08 -19.54
CA ILE A 475 -16.92 -15.26 -19.75
C ILE A 475 -17.46 -14.19 -20.70
N PHE A 476 -18.22 -14.66 -21.70
CA PHE A 476 -18.91 -13.84 -22.68
C PHE A 476 -20.41 -14.07 -22.62
N ARG A 477 -21.20 -13.02 -22.86
CA ARG A 477 -22.62 -13.17 -23.18
C ARG A 477 -22.82 -13.12 -24.70
N VAL A 478 -23.67 -14.00 -25.19
CA VAL A 478 -24.02 -14.12 -26.61
C VAL A 478 -25.50 -13.82 -26.75
N THR A 479 -25.83 -12.82 -27.56
CA THR A 479 -27.21 -12.44 -27.88
C THR A 479 -27.67 -13.15 -29.16
N THR A 480 -28.80 -13.83 -29.08
CA THR A 480 -29.49 -14.48 -30.21
C THR A 480 -30.87 -13.87 -30.45
N SER A 481 -31.64 -14.40 -31.41
CA SER A 481 -33.05 -14.02 -31.58
C SER A 481 -33.95 -14.46 -30.43
N ASP A 482 -33.55 -15.51 -29.72
CA ASP A 482 -34.40 -16.23 -28.76
C ASP A 482 -34.04 -15.89 -27.30
N GLY A 483 -32.99 -15.10 -27.09
CA GLY A 483 -32.51 -14.66 -25.78
C GLY A 483 -30.99 -14.52 -25.73
N MET A 484 -30.41 -14.77 -24.56
CA MET A 484 -28.97 -14.74 -24.31
C MET A 484 -28.50 -16.04 -23.66
N PHE A 485 -27.31 -16.49 -24.02
CA PHE A 485 -26.57 -17.50 -23.25
C PHE A 485 -25.19 -16.97 -22.91
N TYR A 486 -24.54 -17.50 -21.87
CA TYR A 486 -23.14 -17.22 -21.62
C TYR A 486 -22.26 -18.38 -22.09
N PHE A 487 -21.07 -18.03 -22.55
CA PHE A 487 -19.98 -18.95 -22.86
C PHE A 487 -18.83 -18.64 -21.90
N ASP A 488 -18.46 -19.62 -21.08
CA ASP A 488 -17.30 -19.55 -20.18
C ASP A 488 -16.18 -20.40 -20.76
N GLN A 489 -15.13 -19.74 -21.24
CA GLN A 489 -14.01 -20.46 -21.84
C GLN A 489 -13.18 -21.25 -20.81
N LYS A 490 -13.15 -20.83 -19.54
CA LYS A 490 -12.35 -21.53 -18.52
C LYS A 490 -12.87 -22.95 -18.25
N THR A 491 -14.18 -23.12 -18.31
CA THR A 491 -14.85 -24.40 -18.07
C THR A 491 -15.45 -25.01 -19.33
N ASP A 492 -15.21 -24.41 -20.50
CA ASP A 492 -15.80 -24.79 -21.79
C ASP A 492 -17.32 -24.97 -21.70
N THR A 493 -17.98 -24.06 -20.96
CA THR A 493 -19.39 -24.17 -20.62
C THR A 493 -20.23 -23.22 -21.46
N GLN A 494 -21.22 -23.78 -22.15
CA GLN A 494 -22.29 -23.01 -22.79
C GLN A 494 -23.58 -23.17 -21.98
N SER A 495 -24.13 -22.05 -21.52
CA SER A 495 -25.37 -22.08 -20.72
C SER A 495 -26.61 -22.36 -21.55
N SER A 496 -27.72 -22.66 -20.87
CA SER A 496 -29.04 -22.55 -21.50
C SER A 496 -29.37 -21.10 -21.87
N ILE A 497 -30.42 -20.89 -22.68
CA ILE A 497 -30.94 -19.55 -22.99
C ILE A 497 -31.68 -18.95 -21.77
N TYR A 498 -31.40 -17.67 -21.53
CA TYR A 498 -31.97 -16.75 -20.57
C TYR A 498 -32.56 -15.54 -21.32
N ASP A 499 -33.53 -14.85 -20.72
CA ASP A 499 -34.12 -13.65 -21.31
C ASP A 499 -33.11 -12.48 -21.32
N TYR A 500 -32.24 -12.44 -20.32
CA TYR A 500 -31.16 -11.46 -20.20
C TYR A 500 -30.02 -11.98 -19.34
N ILE A 501 -28.79 -11.56 -19.68
CA ILE A 501 -27.58 -11.81 -18.89
C ILE A 501 -26.86 -10.47 -18.72
N GLY A 502 -26.78 -10.03 -17.47
CA GLY A 502 -26.05 -8.83 -17.05
C GLY A 502 -24.82 -9.16 -16.22
N GLU A 503 -24.02 -8.14 -15.96
CA GLU A 503 -22.94 -8.20 -14.99
C GLU A 503 -23.45 -8.56 -13.58
N GLY A 504 -22.57 -9.10 -12.74
CA GLY A 504 -22.86 -9.33 -11.33
C GLY A 504 -23.10 -8.02 -10.57
N ILE A 505 -24.09 -8.00 -9.67
CA ILE A 505 -24.39 -6.82 -8.82
C ILE A 505 -23.27 -6.60 -7.81
N GLU A 506 -22.71 -7.68 -7.27
CA GLU A 506 -21.58 -7.64 -6.34
C GLU A 506 -20.32 -8.18 -6.99
N TYR A 507 -19.45 -7.27 -7.46
CA TYR A 507 -18.27 -7.66 -8.22
C TYR A 507 -17.35 -8.62 -7.47
N ASN A 508 -17.25 -8.59 -6.14
CA ASN A 508 -16.36 -9.52 -5.44
C ASN A 508 -16.95 -10.94 -5.27
N GLU A 509 -18.25 -11.12 -5.51
CA GLU A 509 -18.97 -12.37 -5.20
C GLU A 509 -19.63 -12.99 -6.44
N GLN A 510 -19.93 -12.19 -7.46
CA GLN A 510 -20.81 -12.56 -8.56
C GLN A 510 -20.16 -12.30 -9.91
N MET A 511 -20.09 -13.32 -10.76
CA MET A 511 -19.67 -13.17 -12.15
C MET A 511 -20.77 -12.55 -13.01
N LEU A 512 -22.00 -13.09 -12.94
CA LEU A 512 -23.14 -12.70 -13.78
C LEU A 512 -24.46 -12.72 -13.02
N CYS A 513 -25.40 -11.89 -13.48
CA CYS A 513 -26.83 -12.00 -13.14
C CYS A 513 -27.62 -12.47 -14.35
N LEU A 514 -28.39 -13.55 -14.21
CA LEU A 514 -29.12 -14.19 -15.30
C LEU A 514 -30.62 -14.22 -14.99
N TYR A 515 -31.45 -13.94 -15.99
CA TYR A 515 -32.90 -13.80 -15.83
C TYR A 515 -33.65 -14.76 -16.73
N LYS A 516 -34.62 -15.50 -16.18
CA LYS A 516 -35.47 -16.43 -16.93
C LYS A 516 -36.89 -16.43 -16.38
N GLY A 517 -37.81 -15.83 -17.13
CA GLY A 517 -39.17 -15.51 -16.71
C GLY A 517 -39.16 -14.71 -15.41
N GLU A 518 -39.73 -15.29 -14.37
CA GLU A 518 -39.82 -14.67 -13.04
C GLU A 518 -38.65 -15.04 -12.12
N GLN A 519 -37.68 -15.81 -12.61
CA GLN A 519 -36.53 -16.30 -11.84
C GLN A 519 -35.28 -15.51 -12.17
N MET A 520 -34.50 -15.21 -11.13
CA MET A 520 -33.16 -14.64 -11.23
C MET A 520 -32.14 -15.65 -10.71
N PHE A 521 -30.99 -15.71 -11.36
CA PHE A 521 -29.86 -16.56 -10.99
C PHE A 521 -28.59 -15.71 -10.91
N ILE A 522 -27.67 -16.15 -10.06
CA ILE A 522 -26.34 -15.59 -9.93
C ILE A 522 -25.34 -16.68 -10.29
N LEU A 523 -24.41 -16.38 -11.19
CA LEU A 523 -23.20 -17.16 -11.35
C LEU A 523 -22.16 -16.58 -10.40
N ASP A 524 -21.73 -17.33 -9.39
CA ASP A 524 -20.75 -16.84 -8.41
C ASP A 524 -19.30 -16.87 -8.93
N THR A 525 -18.35 -16.33 -8.15
CA THR A 525 -16.92 -16.35 -8.52
C THR A 525 -16.30 -17.75 -8.61
N LYS A 526 -16.98 -18.77 -8.07
CA LYS A 526 -16.62 -20.20 -8.21
C LYS A 526 -17.30 -20.86 -9.42
N ARG A 527 -17.98 -20.09 -10.27
CA ARG A 527 -18.73 -20.54 -11.45
C ARG A 527 -19.86 -21.52 -11.11
N GLN A 528 -20.44 -21.36 -9.92
CA GLN A 528 -21.63 -22.09 -9.49
C GLN A 528 -22.86 -21.23 -9.70
N LEU A 529 -23.90 -21.83 -10.28
CA LEU A 529 -25.16 -21.15 -10.56
C LEU A 529 -26.11 -21.33 -9.38
N HIS A 530 -26.57 -20.21 -8.82
CA HIS A 530 -27.50 -20.17 -7.69
C HIS A 530 -28.77 -19.46 -8.10
N GLN A 531 -29.93 -20.03 -7.77
CA GLN A 531 -31.19 -19.30 -7.91
C GLN A 531 -31.34 -18.31 -6.75
N VAL A 532 -31.68 -17.07 -7.08
CA VAL A 532 -31.93 -16.02 -6.09
C VAL A 532 -33.29 -16.26 -5.45
N SER A 533 -33.32 -16.36 -4.11
CA SER A 533 -34.55 -16.47 -3.33
C SER A 533 -35.18 -15.11 -3.04
N ASP A 534 -36.47 -15.10 -2.70
CA ASP A 534 -37.22 -13.87 -2.42
C ASP A 534 -36.57 -12.98 -1.33
N ASN A 535 -35.91 -13.60 -0.34
CA ASN A 535 -35.25 -12.87 0.75
C ASN A 535 -33.96 -12.15 0.33
N GLN A 536 -33.29 -12.63 -0.70
CA GLN A 536 -32.04 -12.02 -1.19
C GLN A 536 -32.31 -10.79 -2.07
N LEU A 537 -33.51 -10.65 -2.64
CA LEU A 537 -33.84 -9.55 -3.55
C LEU A 537 -33.78 -8.18 -2.87
N GLY A 538 -34.08 -8.10 -1.57
CA GLY A 538 -33.94 -6.88 -0.78
C GLY A 538 -32.49 -6.38 -0.76
N ALA A 539 -31.57 -7.23 -0.30
CA ALA A 539 -30.14 -6.92 -0.23
C ALA A 539 -29.54 -6.61 -1.61
N LEU A 540 -29.95 -7.31 -2.67
CA LEU A 540 -29.53 -7.01 -4.04
C LEU A 540 -30.05 -5.65 -4.51
N TYR A 541 -31.25 -5.25 -4.09
CA TYR A 541 -31.83 -3.96 -4.46
C TYR A 541 -31.11 -2.78 -3.80
N GLU A 542 -30.64 -2.92 -2.56
CA GLU A 542 -29.80 -1.90 -1.91
C GLU A 542 -28.52 -1.62 -2.73
N LYS A 543 -28.02 -2.65 -3.42
CA LYS A 543 -26.79 -2.62 -4.22
C LYS A 543 -27.01 -2.33 -5.71
N ARG A 544 -28.24 -1.99 -6.12
CA ARG A 544 -28.63 -1.70 -7.52
C ARG A 544 -27.76 -0.66 -8.22
N HIS A 545 -27.09 0.22 -7.47
CA HIS A 545 -26.24 1.28 -8.00
C HIS A 545 -24.88 0.78 -8.52
N ASN A 546 -24.50 -0.47 -8.19
CA ASN A 546 -23.30 -1.10 -8.74
C ASN A 546 -23.46 -1.42 -10.23
N LEU A 547 -24.69 -1.72 -10.66
CA LEU A 547 -25.01 -1.90 -12.08
C LEU A 547 -25.17 -0.56 -12.79
N ARG A 548 -24.92 -0.55 -14.11
CA ARG A 548 -25.11 0.64 -14.97
C ARG A 548 -25.85 0.30 -16.26
N GLY A 549 -26.40 1.33 -16.91
CA GLY A 549 -26.97 1.22 -18.25
C GLY A 549 -28.08 0.17 -18.36
N LYS A 550 -27.95 -0.73 -19.34
CA LYS A 550 -28.98 -1.75 -19.62
C LYS A 550 -29.12 -2.79 -18.51
N ASP A 551 -28.01 -3.16 -17.87
CA ASP A 551 -28.01 -4.18 -16.82
C ASP A 551 -28.76 -3.70 -15.59
N GLN A 552 -28.52 -2.44 -15.18
CA GLN A 552 -29.26 -1.81 -14.08
C GLN A 552 -30.75 -1.70 -14.39
N LYS A 553 -31.09 -1.25 -15.60
CA LYS A 553 -32.48 -1.11 -16.02
C LYS A 553 -33.21 -2.46 -15.95
N TYR A 554 -32.59 -3.52 -16.45
CA TYR A 554 -33.21 -4.85 -16.46
C TYR A 554 -33.43 -5.38 -15.04
N PHE A 555 -32.45 -5.22 -14.14
CA PHE A 555 -32.60 -5.58 -12.73
C PHE A 555 -33.75 -4.81 -12.05
N LEU A 556 -33.86 -3.51 -12.30
CA LEU A 556 -34.94 -2.68 -11.75
C LEU A 556 -36.32 -3.09 -12.25
N ASP A 557 -36.45 -3.36 -13.55
CA ASP A 557 -37.70 -3.83 -14.15
C ASP A 557 -38.09 -5.21 -13.59
N PHE A 558 -37.11 -6.12 -13.43
CA PHE A 558 -37.31 -7.42 -12.79
C PHE A 558 -37.77 -7.28 -11.33
N TYR A 559 -37.08 -6.46 -10.54
CA TYR A 559 -37.40 -6.22 -9.13
C TYR A 559 -38.79 -5.59 -8.98
N LYS A 560 -39.12 -4.61 -9.82
CA LYS A 560 -40.46 -4.00 -9.85
C LYS A 560 -41.53 -5.05 -10.12
N GLY A 561 -41.35 -5.87 -11.16
CA GLY A 561 -42.27 -6.97 -11.46
C GLY A 561 -42.42 -7.95 -10.29
N TRP A 562 -41.32 -8.26 -9.58
CA TRP A 562 -41.37 -9.05 -8.36
C TRP A 562 -42.22 -8.39 -7.27
N THR A 563 -42.01 -7.10 -6.98
CA THR A 563 -42.81 -6.38 -5.96
C THR A 563 -44.30 -6.35 -6.32
N GLU A 564 -44.66 -6.16 -7.58
CA GLU A 564 -46.04 -6.17 -8.06
C GLU A 564 -46.70 -7.55 -7.86
N ARG A 565 -45.96 -8.64 -8.12
CA ARG A 565 -46.45 -10.01 -7.89
C ARG A 565 -46.63 -10.33 -6.41
N LYS A 566 -45.74 -9.83 -5.54
CA LYS A 566 -45.84 -10.02 -4.08
C LYS A 566 -46.93 -9.17 -3.45
N GLY A 567 -47.24 -8.01 -4.04
CA GLY A 567 -48.25 -7.08 -3.55
C GLY A 567 -47.81 -6.29 -2.31
N ALA A 568 -48.77 -5.67 -1.64
CA ALA A 568 -48.51 -4.91 -0.42
C ALA A 568 -47.91 -5.81 0.68
N GLY A 569 -46.88 -5.30 1.38
CA GLY A 569 -46.15 -6.02 2.41
C GLY A 569 -45.10 -7.02 1.86
N TYR A 570 -44.59 -6.79 0.64
CA TYR A 570 -43.51 -7.58 0.06
C TYR A 570 -42.21 -7.53 0.89
N GLU A 571 -42.05 -6.52 1.74
CA GLU A 571 -40.89 -6.37 2.63
C GLU A 571 -40.80 -7.50 3.66
N LYS A 572 -41.90 -8.23 3.92
CA LYS A 572 -41.90 -9.44 4.74
C LYS A 572 -41.01 -10.55 4.20
N TYR A 573 -40.57 -10.46 2.94
CA TYR A 573 -39.64 -11.41 2.35
C TYR A 573 -38.18 -11.04 2.63
N PHE A 574 -37.84 -9.77 2.89
CA PHE A 574 -36.45 -9.34 3.12
C PHE A 574 -35.82 -10.05 4.31
N ASP A 575 -34.51 -10.24 4.26
CA ASP A 575 -33.74 -10.58 5.46
C ASP A 575 -33.74 -9.44 6.49
N ASP A 576 -33.35 -9.78 7.72
CA ASP A 576 -33.40 -8.84 8.84
C ASP A 576 -32.42 -7.66 8.66
N ALA A 577 -31.29 -7.85 7.98
CA ALA A 577 -30.33 -6.77 7.77
C ALA A 577 -30.89 -5.71 6.81
N THR A 578 -31.50 -6.13 5.70
CA THR A 578 -32.19 -5.20 4.78
C THR A 578 -33.40 -4.53 5.44
N LEU A 579 -34.15 -5.23 6.29
CA LEU A 579 -35.23 -4.59 7.05
C LEU A 579 -34.71 -3.48 7.96
N MET A 580 -33.58 -3.71 8.64
CA MET A 580 -32.96 -2.73 9.54
C MET A 580 -32.50 -1.50 8.75
N SER A 581 -31.64 -1.71 7.76
CA SER A 581 -31.08 -0.65 6.90
C SER A 581 -32.17 0.23 6.30
N ARG A 582 -33.24 -0.38 5.80
CA ARG A 582 -34.34 0.35 5.17
C ARG A 582 -35.25 1.06 6.18
N ALA A 583 -35.39 0.53 7.39
CA ALA A 583 -36.10 1.22 8.47
C ALA A 583 -35.33 2.46 8.94
N GLU A 584 -34.01 2.37 9.07
CA GLU A 584 -33.13 3.52 9.37
C GLU A 584 -33.21 4.59 8.28
N GLU A 585 -33.22 4.20 7.00
CA GLU A 585 -33.46 5.13 5.87
C GLU A 585 -34.79 5.85 6.04
N TYR A 586 -35.87 5.13 6.37
CA TYR A 586 -37.16 5.74 6.61
C TYR A 586 -37.18 6.68 7.83
N ILE A 587 -36.46 6.37 8.91
CA ILE A 587 -36.30 7.28 10.04
C ILE A 587 -35.63 8.59 9.58
N ASN A 588 -34.53 8.49 8.82
CA ASN A 588 -33.81 9.64 8.28
C ASN A 588 -34.66 10.48 7.30
N GLU A 589 -35.56 9.84 6.57
CA GLU A 589 -36.53 10.50 5.68
C GLU A 589 -37.77 11.06 6.41
N GLY A 590 -37.90 10.82 7.73
CA GLY A 590 -39.08 11.21 8.53
C GLY A 590 -40.32 10.34 8.29
N LYS A 591 -40.18 9.17 7.65
CA LYS A 591 -41.26 8.20 7.38
C LYS A 591 -41.37 7.16 8.50
N ILE A 592 -41.64 7.63 9.72
CA ILE A 592 -41.58 6.81 10.92
C ILE A 592 -42.58 5.64 10.89
N GLU A 593 -43.78 5.83 10.32
CA GLU A 593 -44.78 4.75 10.16
C GLU A 593 -44.25 3.57 9.33
N GLU A 594 -43.49 3.86 8.27
CA GLU A 594 -42.88 2.83 7.42
C GLU A 594 -41.75 2.10 8.16
N ALA A 595 -40.93 2.83 8.92
CA ALA A 595 -39.88 2.24 9.76
C ALA A 595 -40.46 1.31 10.83
N VAL A 596 -41.51 1.75 11.53
CA VAL A 596 -42.24 0.94 12.52
C VAL A 596 -42.74 -0.36 11.89
N ARG A 597 -43.37 -0.30 10.70
CA ARG A 597 -43.83 -1.51 9.98
C ARG A 597 -42.68 -2.49 9.71
N LEU A 598 -41.51 -2.00 9.28
CA LEU A 598 -40.35 -2.85 9.02
C LEU A 598 -39.80 -3.47 10.30
N TYR A 599 -39.68 -2.70 11.38
CA TYR A 599 -39.26 -3.24 12.67
C TYR A 599 -40.25 -4.27 13.22
N GLU A 600 -41.57 -4.06 13.09
CA GLU A 600 -42.57 -5.05 13.49
C GLU A 600 -42.38 -6.39 12.79
N ILE A 601 -41.99 -6.38 11.51
CA ILE A 601 -41.65 -7.61 10.76
C ILE A 601 -40.47 -8.33 11.43
N GLY A 602 -39.35 -7.66 11.68
CA GLY A 602 -38.20 -8.33 12.31
C GLY A 602 -38.43 -8.70 13.78
N VAL A 603 -39.19 -7.90 14.53
CA VAL A 603 -39.64 -8.22 15.90
C VAL A 603 -40.48 -9.49 15.90
N SER A 604 -41.37 -9.66 14.91
CA SER A 604 -42.18 -10.90 14.77
C SER A 604 -41.31 -12.14 14.51
N ARG A 605 -40.12 -11.96 13.91
CA ARG A 605 -39.10 -13.00 13.70
C ARG A 605 -38.18 -13.19 14.90
N GLY A 606 -38.31 -12.33 15.91
CA GLY A 606 -37.56 -12.39 17.15
C GLY A 606 -36.22 -11.66 17.13
N ASN A 607 -35.98 -10.80 16.13
CA ASN A 607 -34.78 -9.96 16.03
C ASN A 607 -34.71 -8.99 17.23
N THR A 608 -33.62 -9.04 18.00
CA THR A 608 -33.47 -8.27 19.24
C THR A 608 -33.08 -6.83 19.03
N ASP A 609 -32.36 -6.53 17.93
CA ASP A 609 -31.90 -5.19 17.62
C ASP A 609 -33.12 -4.34 17.25
N MET A 610 -34.00 -4.88 16.38
CA MET A 610 -35.26 -4.21 16.04
C MET A 610 -36.24 -4.11 17.21
N MET A 611 -36.17 -5.03 18.20
CA MET A 611 -36.92 -4.86 19.44
C MET A 611 -36.44 -3.63 20.22
N VAL A 612 -35.13 -3.36 20.21
CA VAL A 612 -34.58 -2.16 20.85
C VAL A 612 -34.95 -0.91 20.07
N GLU A 613 -34.77 -0.91 18.75
CA GLU A 613 -35.10 0.26 17.92
C GLU A 613 -36.59 0.62 17.98
N LEU A 614 -37.47 -0.38 17.85
CA LEU A 614 -38.91 -0.15 18.01
C LEU A 614 -39.28 0.23 19.44
N GLY A 615 -38.59 -0.34 20.43
CA GLY A 615 -38.72 0.03 21.83
C GLY A 615 -38.39 1.50 22.07
N TYR A 616 -37.31 2.00 21.45
CA TYR A 616 -36.91 3.40 21.50
C TYR A 616 -37.98 4.32 20.91
N ILE A 617 -38.52 3.99 19.72
CA ILE A 617 -39.60 4.75 19.10
C ILE A 617 -40.81 4.88 20.04
N TYR A 618 -41.17 3.82 20.76
CA TYR A 618 -42.32 3.83 21.66
C TYR A 618 -42.10 4.55 23.00
N VAL A 619 -40.87 4.75 23.46
CA VAL A 619 -40.60 5.37 24.79
C VAL A 619 -39.98 6.75 24.71
N HIS A 620 -39.50 7.18 23.55
CA HIS A 620 -38.78 8.43 23.40
C HIS A 620 -39.71 9.56 22.94
N ASP A 621 -39.51 10.75 23.48
CA ASP A 621 -40.36 11.92 23.20
C ASP A 621 -40.19 12.48 21.78
N ASP A 622 -39.20 12.00 21.03
CA ASP A 622 -38.95 12.39 19.63
C ASP A 622 -40.04 11.89 18.67
N TYR A 623 -40.81 10.86 19.06
CA TYR A 623 -41.86 10.23 18.25
C TYR A 623 -43.21 10.21 19.00
N PRO A 624 -43.76 11.39 19.37
CA PRO A 624 -44.92 11.47 20.25
C PRO A 624 -46.17 10.77 19.68
N GLU A 625 -46.30 10.65 18.36
CA GLU A 625 -47.40 9.96 17.70
C GLU A 625 -47.35 8.42 17.83
N PHE A 626 -46.17 7.86 18.13
CA PHE A 626 -45.96 6.42 18.36
C PHE A 626 -45.75 6.09 19.84
N TYR A 627 -45.75 7.09 20.73
CA TYR A 627 -45.45 6.90 22.15
C TYR A 627 -46.42 5.91 22.82
N ASP A 628 -45.86 4.81 23.33
CA ASP A 628 -46.54 3.75 24.06
C ASP A 628 -45.52 3.11 25.03
N LEU A 629 -45.38 3.74 26.20
CA LEU A 629 -44.38 3.36 27.20
C LEU A 629 -44.48 1.88 27.62
N GLU A 630 -45.69 1.33 27.73
CA GLU A 630 -45.90 -0.07 28.12
C GLU A 630 -45.37 -1.02 27.03
N LYS A 631 -45.68 -0.74 25.75
CA LYS A 631 -45.16 -1.55 24.64
C LYS A 631 -43.65 -1.45 24.51
N GLY A 632 -43.10 -0.25 24.62
CA GLY A 632 -41.66 -0.03 24.50
C GLY A 632 -40.87 -0.76 25.59
N LEU A 633 -41.32 -0.66 26.85
CA LEU A 633 -40.72 -1.40 27.96
C LEU A 633 -40.84 -2.91 27.79
N ALA A 634 -41.98 -3.41 27.31
CA ALA A 634 -42.16 -4.84 27.04
C ALA A 634 -41.21 -5.36 25.93
N LEU A 635 -40.86 -4.54 24.94
CA LEU A 635 -39.87 -4.88 23.92
C LEU A 635 -38.46 -4.93 24.51
N TYR A 636 -38.07 -3.95 25.34
CA TYR A 636 -36.78 -3.98 26.04
C TYR A 636 -36.67 -5.19 26.97
N GLU A 637 -37.72 -5.55 27.71
CA GLU A 637 -37.73 -6.76 28.55
C GLU A 637 -37.52 -8.03 27.71
N LYS A 638 -38.18 -8.15 26.56
CA LYS A 638 -38.02 -9.29 25.63
C LYS A 638 -36.60 -9.36 25.06
N ALA A 639 -36.03 -8.24 24.63
CA ALA A 639 -34.66 -8.20 24.12
C ALA A 639 -33.63 -8.48 25.22
N ALA A 640 -33.80 -7.92 26.41
CA ALA A 640 -32.96 -8.15 27.57
C ALA A 640 -33.01 -9.61 28.05
N ALA A 641 -34.17 -10.27 27.99
CA ALA A 641 -34.32 -11.69 28.29
C ALA A 641 -33.51 -12.60 27.33
N LYS A 642 -33.18 -12.09 26.13
CA LYS A 642 -32.26 -12.71 25.17
C LYS A 642 -30.81 -12.20 25.29
N ASN A 643 -30.47 -11.56 26.41
CA ASN A 643 -29.16 -10.99 26.73
C ASN A 643 -28.72 -9.82 25.83
N HIS A 644 -29.66 -9.09 25.21
CA HIS A 644 -29.32 -7.90 24.42
C HIS A 644 -28.79 -6.77 25.31
N ALA A 645 -27.57 -6.29 25.04
CA ALA A 645 -26.84 -5.41 25.93
C ALA A 645 -27.47 -4.00 26.02
N ILE A 646 -27.84 -3.40 24.88
CA ILE A 646 -28.48 -2.08 24.83
C ILE A 646 -29.85 -2.14 25.54
N ALA A 647 -30.58 -3.25 25.43
CA ALA A 647 -31.86 -3.41 26.11
C ALA A 647 -31.70 -3.41 27.63
N TRP A 648 -30.67 -4.10 28.15
CA TRP A 648 -30.31 -4.03 29.57
C TRP A 648 -29.92 -2.61 30.00
N ASN A 649 -29.19 -1.86 29.16
CA ASN A 649 -28.87 -0.46 29.45
C ASN A 649 -30.14 0.40 29.54
N ASN A 650 -31.03 0.28 28.56
CA ASN A 650 -32.26 1.07 28.49
C ASN A 650 -33.19 0.76 29.68
N LEU A 651 -33.36 -0.51 30.05
CA LEU A 651 -34.09 -0.88 31.28
C LEU A 651 -33.44 -0.27 32.54
N GLY A 652 -32.11 -0.24 32.60
CA GLY A 652 -31.37 0.41 33.68
C GLY A 652 -31.71 1.89 33.81
N TYR A 653 -31.75 2.61 32.69
CA TYR A 653 -32.15 4.02 32.64
C TYR A 653 -33.58 4.24 33.14
N HIS A 654 -34.54 3.42 32.71
CA HIS A 654 -35.93 3.51 33.16
C HIS A 654 -36.07 3.25 34.67
N TYR A 655 -35.38 2.26 35.23
CA TYR A 655 -35.36 2.02 36.67
C TYR A 655 -34.66 3.13 37.46
N GLN A 656 -33.59 3.72 36.93
CA GLN A 656 -32.87 4.81 37.59
C GLN A 656 -33.72 6.08 37.70
N ASN A 657 -34.47 6.41 36.65
CA ASN A 657 -35.25 7.65 36.59
C ASN A 657 -36.72 7.47 37.04
N GLY A 658 -37.16 6.23 37.28
CA GLY A 658 -38.55 5.95 37.66
C GLY A 658 -39.55 6.19 36.52
N ILE A 659 -39.15 5.91 35.28
CA ILE A 659 -39.98 6.11 34.08
C ILE A 659 -40.63 4.77 33.72
N GLY A 660 -41.95 4.68 33.91
CA GLY A 660 -42.74 3.45 33.68
C GLY A 660 -42.62 2.39 34.78
N TYR A 661 -41.67 2.55 35.71
CA TYR A 661 -41.55 1.79 36.95
C TYR A 661 -41.30 2.76 38.12
N PRO A 662 -41.59 2.35 39.37
CA PRO A 662 -41.03 3.06 40.53
C PRO A 662 -39.50 3.10 40.45
N GLN A 663 -38.89 4.22 40.85
CA GLN A 663 -37.44 4.35 40.91
C GLN A 663 -36.83 3.23 41.76
N ASP A 664 -35.90 2.47 41.19
CA ASP A 664 -35.23 1.34 41.84
C ASP A 664 -33.77 1.25 41.39
N ILE A 665 -32.90 1.94 42.13
CA ILE A 665 -31.46 2.00 41.86
C ILE A 665 -30.80 0.62 41.92
N LYS A 666 -31.29 -0.30 42.76
CA LYS A 666 -30.73 -1.66 42.85
C LYS A 666 -30.98 -2.44 41.56
N LYS A 667 -32.18 -2.31 40.99
CA LYS A 667 -32.48 -2.88 39.68
C LYS A 667 -31.72 -2.18 38.57
N ALA A 668 -31.61 -0.86 38.60
CA ALA A 668 -30.82 -0.10 37.63
C ALA A 668 -29.37 -0.60 37.56
N LEU A 669 -28.69 -0.69 38.73
CA LEU A 669 -27.33 -1.24 38.83
C LEU A 669 -27.21 -2.65 38.28
N LYS A 670 -28.19 -3.53 38.58
CA LYS A 670 -28.21 -4.90 38.05
C LYS A 670 -28.33 -4.91 36.53
N CYS A 671 -29.15 -4.03 35.97
CA CYS A 671 -29.35 -3.91 34.53
C CYS A 671 -28.08 -3.36 33.84
N PHE A 672 -27.51 -2.26 34.34
CA PHE A 672 -26.27 -1.71 33.78
C PHE A 672 -25.10 -2.68 33.90
N LYS A 673 -24.95 -3.42 35.01
CA LYS A 673 -23.90 -4.44 35.17
C LYS A 673 -24.02 -5.55 34.13
N LYS A 674 -25.23 -6.08 33.92
CA LYS A 674 -25.47 -7.09 32.87
C LYS A 674 -25.14 -6.56 31.47
N SER A 675 -25.50 -5.30 31.19
CA SER A 675 -25.19 -4.65 29.92
C SER A 675 -23.68 -4.49 29.72
N ALA A 676 -22.97 -3.99 30.74
CA ALA A 676 -21.52 -3.82 30.73
C ALA A 676 -20.77 -5.16 30.62
N GLU A 677 -21.25 -6.23 31.26
CA GLU A 677 -20.71 -7.60 31.13
C GLU A 677 -20.80 -8.12 29.69
N SER A 678 -21.82 -7.70 28.94
CA SER A 678 -21.96 -7.96 27.50
C SER A 678 -21.15 -7.01 26.62
N GLY A 679 -20.35 -6.11 27.21
CA GLY A 679 -19.41 -5.23 26.50
C GLY A 679 -19.96 -3.87 26.08
N GLU A 680 -21.14 -3.47 26.53
CA GLU A 680 -21.78 -2.19 26.20
C GLU A 680 -21.11 -1.02 26.93
N GLY A 681 -20.54 -0.10 26.16
CA GLY A 681 -19.74 1.00 26.71
C GLY A 681 -20.59 2.09 27.37
N LEU A 682 -21.81 2.35 26.87
CA LEU A 682 -22.73 3.31 27.50
C LEU A 682 -23.15 2.86 28.90
N ALA A 683 -23.34 1.56 29.11
CA ALA A 683 -23.65 1.01 30.42
C ALA A 683 -22.48 1.12 31.40
N MET A 684 -21.24 0.95 30.92
CA MET A 684 -20.03 1.20 31.73
C MET A 684 -19.94 2.67 32.13
N GLN A 685 -20.25 3.61 31.21
CA GLN A 685 -20.32 5.03 31.52
C GLN A 685 -21.39 5.34 32.57
N ASN A 686 -22.60 4.76 32.45
CA ASN A 686 -23.68 4.92 33.42
C ASN A 686 -23.30 4.39 34.82
N LEU A 687 -22.60 3.25 34.89
CA LEU A 687 -22.04 2.75 36.15
C LEU A 687 -20.99 3.70 36.72
N GLY A 688 -20.08 4.19 35.87
CA GLY A 688 -19.08 5.19 36.25
C GLY A 688 -19.72 6.43 36.88
N LEU A 689 -20.78 6.97 36.25
CA LEU A 689 -21.51 8.14 36.74
C LEU A 689 -22.16 7.90 38.11
N LEU A 690 -22.78 6.75 38.34
CA LEU A 690 -23.41 6.42 39.62
C LEU A 690 -22.40 6.41 40.76
N TYR A 691 -21.25 5.76 40.57
CA TYR A 691 -20.19 5.70 41.59
C TYR A 691 -19.40 7.01 41.71
N PHE A 692 -19.33 7.80 40.64
CA PHE A 692 -18.66 9.10 40.64
C PHE A 692 -19.40 10.14 41.48
N TYR A 693 -20.72 10.31 41.28
CA TYR A 693 -21.50 11.30 42.04
C TYR A 693 -21.92 10.80 43.42
N GLY A 694 -22.17 9.50 43.58
CA GLY A 694 -22.58 8.94 44.87
C GLY A 694 -23.94 9.43 45.38
N GLU A 695 -24.81 9.95 44.50
CA GLU A 695 -26.14 10.45 44.87
C GLU A 695 -27.08 9.32 45.32
N TYR A 696 -26.94 8.15 44.68
CA TYR A 696 -27.82 6.99 44.87
C TYR A 696 -27.11 5.76 45.43
N VAL A 697 -25.78 5.76 45.42
CA VAL A 697 -24.88 4.71 45.93
C VAL A 697 -23.75 5.38 46.71
N LEU A 698 -23.01 4.62 47.53
CA LEU A 698 -21.81 5.18 48.14
C LEU A 698 -20.81 5.57 47.03
N GLN A 699 -20.33 6.82 47.07
CA GLN A 699 -19.31 7.30 46.15
C GLN A 699 -18.06 6.41 46.21
N ASP A 700 -17.57 6.00 45.06
CA ASP A 700 -16.39 5.15 44.92
C ASP A 700 -15.61 5.54 43.66
N TYR A 701 -14.58 6.36 43.84
CA TYR A 701 -13.75 6.83 42.74
C TYR A 701 -12.91 5.74 42.09
N ASP A 702 -12.55 4.68 42.81
CA ASP A 702 -11.79 3.58 42.23
C ASP A 702 -12.68 2.78 41.28
N LEU A 703 -13.91 2.48 41.71
CA LEU A 703 -14.88 1.77 40.89
C LEU A 703 -15.38 2.62 39.71
N ALA A 704 -15.59 3.92 39.93
CA ALA A 704 -15.93 4.86 38.86
C ALA A 704 -14.81 4.93 37.80
N LEU A 705 -13.56 5.05 38.24
CA LEU A 705 -12.41 5.08 37.34
C LEU A 705 -12.26 3.77 36.56
N GLU A 706 -12.47 2.63 37.22
CA GLU A 706 -12.43 1.31 36.57
C GLU A 706 -13.45 1.24 35.44
N TYR A 707 -14.71 1.61 35.70
CA TYR A 707 -15.76 1.59 34.69
C TYR A 707 -15.52 2.59 33.56
N TYR A 708 -15.08 3.83 33.86
CA TYR A 708 -14.76 4.79 32.81
C TYR A 708 -13.59 4.33 31.93
N LYS A 709 -12.57 3.70 32.50
CA LYS A 709 -11.44 3.11 31.74
C LYS A 709 -11.88 1.94 30.86
N GLN A 710 -12.85 1.15 31.31
CA GLN A 710 -13.46 0.11 30.48
C GLN A 710 -14.28 0.72 29.34
N ALA A 711 -15.05 1.78 29.62
CA ALA A 711 -15.82 2.53 28.63
C ALA A 711 -14.94 3.16 27.55
N GLU A 712 -13.78 3.74 27.91
CA GLU A 712 -12.81 4.30 26.95
C GLU A 712 -12.30 3.24 25.94
N LYS A 713 -12.10 1.99 26.38
CA LYS A 713 -11.72 0.88 25.48
C LYS A 713 -12.83 0.49 24.50
N LYS A 714 -14.06 0.96 24.75
CA LYS A 714 -15.23 0.82 23.90
C LYS A 714 -15.60 2.13 23.19
N PHE A 715 -14.70 3.12 23.22
CA PHE A 715 -14.88 4.45 22.61
C PHE A 715 -15.94 5.35 23.29
N TYR A 716 -16.28 5.09 24.55
CA TYR A 716 -17.12 5.97 25.38
C TYR A 716 -16.23 6.77 26.35
N PHE A 717 -15.86 7.97 25.94
CA PHE A 717 -14.87 8.80 26.66
C PHE A 717 -15.52 9.66 27.73
N ASN A 718 -14.89 9.71 28.91
CA ASN A 718 -15.30 10.53 30.06
C ASN A 718 -14.08 11.24 30.66
N ASP A 719 -13.26 11.86 29.81
CA ASP A 719 -11.94 12.37 30.19
C ASP A 719 -11.99 13.42 31.31
N GLU A 720 -13.01 14.29 31.32
CA GLU A 720 -13.22 15.29 32.38
C GLU A 720 -13.43 14.63 33.76
N LYS A 721 -14.32 13.64 33.85
CA LYS A 721 -14.61 12.95 35.12
C LYS A 721 -13.45 12.08 35.57
N ILE A 722 -12.71 11.49 34.63
CA ILE A 722 -11.47 10.78 34.95
C ILE A 722 -10.41 11.76 35.49
N ALA A 723 -10.26 12.95 34.90
CA ALA A 723 -9.37 13.98 35.42
C ALA A 723 -9.77 14.40 36.84
N GLU A 724 -11.06 14.66 37.07
CA GLU A 724 -11.57 14.98 38.41
C GLU A 724 -11.26 13.90 39.44
N ILE A 725 -11.44 12.61 39.09
CA ILE A 725 -11.06 11.49 39.95
C ILE A 725 -9.56 11.54 40.31
N TYR A 726 -8.68 11.70 39.32
CA TYR A 726 -7.23 11.76 39.57
C TYR A 726 -6.84 12.95 40.43
N TYR A 727 -7.51 14.10 40.26
CA TYR A 727 -7.34 15.25 41.13
C TYR A 727 -7.73 14.94 42.58
N GLN A 728 -8.92 14.37 42.81
CA GLN A 728 -9.41 14.00 44.15
C GLN A 728 -8.52 12.94 44.83
N LYS A 729 -7.93 12.04 44.04
CA LYS A 729 -6.98 11.01 44.51
C LYS A 729 -5.54 11.52 44.67
N SER A 730 -5.28 12.80 44.36
CA SER A 730 -3.94 13.38 44.34
C SER A 730 -2.95 12.68 43.40
N ASP A 731 -3.43 12.00 42.36
CA ASP A 731 -2.61 11.37 41.32
C ASP A 731 -2.37 12.35 40.17
N TYR A 732 -1.46 13.30 40.41
CA TYR A 732 -1.21 14.41 39.51
C TYR A 732 -0.49 14.00 38.21
N ASP A 733 0.16 12.84 38.18
CA ASP A 733 0.81 12.31 36.99
C ASP A 733 -0.22 11.83 35.97
N ASN A 734 -1.23 11.08 36.42
CA ASN A 734 -2.32 10.66 35.54
C ASN A 734 -3.31 11.80 35.25
N LEU A 735 -3.55 12.71 36.20
CA LEU A 735 -4.31 13.95 35.94
C LEU A 735 -3.73 14.68 34.72
N GLN A 736 -2.43 14.97 34.71
CA GLN A 736 -1.77 15.66 33.60
C GLN A 736 -1.89 14.95 32.25
N ARG A 737 -1.99 13.61 32.24
CA ARG A 737 -2.21 12.86 30.99
C ARG A 737 -3.59 13.15 30.43
N TYR A 738 -4.62 13.16 31.27
CA TYR A 738 -6.00 13.46 30.86
C TYR A 738 -6.18 14.94 30.51
N LEU A 739 -5.57 15.87 31.26
CA LEU A 739 -5.59 17.29 30.92
C LEU A 739 -4.99 17.61 29.54
N ARG A 740 -4.09 16.77 28.99
CA ARG A 740 -3.52 16.96 27.64
C ARG A 740 -4.42 16.46 26.51
N LYS A 741 -5.41 15.63 26.82
CA LYS A 741 -6.40 15.15 25.86
C LYS A 741 -7.46 16.22 25.57
N ASP A 742 -7.68 17.14 26.51
CA ASP A 742 -8.60 18.26 26.38
C ASP A 742 -8.07 19.32 25.40
N LYS A 743 -8.28 19.09 24.09
CA LYS A 743 -7.81 19.99 23.02
C LYS A 743 -8.53 21.33 23.01
N GLU A 744 -9.79 21.35 23.43
CA GLU A 744 -10.65 22.54 23.45
C GLU A 744 -10.48 23.35 24.74
N ASN A 745 -9.74 22.82 25.72
CA ASN A 745 -9.49 23.41 27.03
C ASN A 745 -10.77 23.66 27.85
N THR A 746 -11.76 22.78 27.69
CA THR A 746 -13.08 22.89 28.32
C THR A 746 -13.04 22.71 29.84
N TYR A 747 -12.08 21.93 30.36
CA TYR A 747 -11.91 21.71 31.80
C TYR A 747 -10.45 21.75 32.27
N SER A 748 -9.48 21.64 31.37
CA SER A 748 -8.07 21.53 31.76
C SER A 748 -7.50 22.81 32.38
N ASN A 749 -7.99 23.99 31.98
CA ASN A 749 -7.51 25.27 32.50
C ASN A 749 -7.75 25.41 34.00
N ILE A 750 -8.90 24.99 34.54
CA ILE A 750 -9.16 25.09 35.99
C ILE A 750 -8.17 24.23 36.78
N TYR A 751 -7.89 23.01 36.32
CA TYR A 751 -6.92 22.12 36.99
C TYR A 751 -5.49 22.64 36.86
N TYR A 752 -5.06 23.15 35.70
CA TYR A 752 -3.74 23.78 35.58
C TYR A 752 -3.61 25.01 36.48
N GLY A 753 -4.67 25.80 36.65
CA GLY A 753 -4.73 26.92 37.59
C GLY A 753 -4.41 26.47 39.01
N ILE A 754 -5.17 25.51 39.52
CA ILE A 754 -5.00 24.93 40.86
C ILE A 754 -3.61 24.32 41.03
N MET A 755 -3.17 23.50 40.06
CA MET A 755 -1.88 22.81 40.14
C MET A 755 -0.69 23.78 40.22
N TYR A 756 -0.70 24.86 39.45
CA TYR A 756 0.37 25.86 39.52
C TYR A 756 0.26 26.77 40.75
N ASP A 757 -0.93 26.99 41.29
CA ASP A 757 -1.12 27.80 42.49
C ASP A 757 -0.60 27.09 43.73
N GLU A 758 -0.99 25.82 43.89
CA GLU A 758 -0.68 25.02 45.07
C GLU A 758 0.61 24.18 44.92
N GLY A 759 1.17 24.09 43.71
CA GLY A 759 2.35 23.29 43.43
C GLY A 759 2.07 21.78 43.39
N LEU A 760 0.88 21.38 42.95
CA LEU A 760 0.43 19.99 42.87
C LEU A 760 0.97 19.32 41.60
N GLY A 761 1.93 18.40 41.72
CA GLY A 761 2.54 17.70 40.58
C GLY A 761 3.36 18.59 39.62
N VAL A 762 3.47 19.89 39.91
CA VAL A 762 4.26 20.88 39.17
C VAL A 762 4.88 21.89 40.14
N LYS A 763 5.93 22.59 39.71
CA LYS A 763 6.50 23.67 40.52
C LYS A 763 5.51 24.82 40.62
N MET A 764 5.23 25.27 41.86
CA MET A 764 4.41 26.44 42.15
C MET A 764 4.82 27.65 41.29
N ASN A 765 3.84 28.28 40.65
CA ASN A 765 4.02 29.39 39.73
C ASN A 765 2.74 30.24 39.63
N SER A 766 2.64 31.25 40.50
CA SER A 766 1.47 32.13 40.60
C SER A 766 1.15 32.85 39.28
N LYS A 767 2.16 33.23 38.48
CA LYS A 767 1.94 33.86 37.17
C LYS A 767 1.23 32.91 36.19
N LYS A 768 1.62 31.63 36.17
CA LYS A 768 0.94 30.62 35.35
C LYS A 768 -0.44 30.30 35.91
N ALA A 769 -0.58 30.17 37.22
CA ALA A 769 -1.86 29.92 37.88
C ALA A 769 -2.90 30.98 37.52
N ILE A 770 -2.56 32.27 37.68
CA ILE A 770 -3.41 33.41 37.30
C ILE A 770 -3.85 33.29 35.85
N LYS A 771 -2.92 33.05 34.91
CA LYS A 771 -3.25 32.91 33.49
C LYS A 771 -4.25 31.78 33.23
N TYR A 772 -4.09 30.64 33.90
CA TYR A 772 -5.00 29.51 33.72
C TYR A 772 -6.35 29.73 34.39
N TYR A 773 -6.41 30.42 35.53
CA TYR A 773 -7.67 30.84 36.15
C TYR A 773 -8.45 31.82 35.28
N GLU A 774 -7.80 32.85 34.73
CA GLU A 774 -8.44 33.80 33.80
C GLU A 774 -9.05 33.05 32.61
N LYS A 775 -8.28 32.12 32.01
CA LYS A 775 -8.76 31.29 30.89
C LYS A 775 -9.88 30.33 31.27
N SER A 776 -9.88 29.78 32.49
CA SER A 776 -10.94 28.85 32.90
C SER A 776 -12.31 29.54 32.97
N LEU A 777 -12.33 30.83 33.33
CA LEU A 777 -13.54 31.65 33.39
C LEU A 777 -14.04 32.13 32.02
N GLU A 778 -13.25 31.95 30.95
CA GLU A 778 -13.74 32.15 29.58
C GLU A 778 -14.72 31.04 29.15
N TYR A 779 -14.68 29.88 29.82
CA TYR A 779 -15.47 28.69 29.44
C TYR A 779 -16.55 28.34 30.46
N ALA A 780 -16.26 28.41 31.77
CA ALA A 780 -17.23 28.08 32.82
C ALA A 780 -17.03 28.89 34.11
N TYR A 781 -18.10 29.03 34.89
CA TYR A 781 -18.14 29.85 36.11
C TYR A 781 -17.52 29.12 37.33
N TYR A 782 -16.21 28.93 37.32
CA TYR A 782 -15.49 28.30 38.43
C TYR A 782 -15.28 29.28 39.60
N THR A 783 -16.07 29.15 40.68
CA THR A 783 -15.94 29.95 41.91
C THR A 783 -14.51 29.95 42.45
N THR A 784 -13.86 28.79 42.46
CA THR A 784 -12.45 28.65 42.90
C THR A 784 -11.50 29.55 42.11
N ALA A 785 -11.65 29.61 40.78
CA ALA A 785 -10.81 30.47 39.94
C ALA A 785 -11.04 31.94 40.26
N LEU A 786 -12.31 32.34 40.38
CA LEU A 786 -12.68 33.72 40.68
C LEU A 786 -12.14 34.16 42.05
N SER A 787 -12.38 33.39 43.11
CA SER A 787 -11.89 33.72 44.46
C SER A 787 -10.36 33.84 44.50
N ARG A 788 -9.64 32.98 43.77
CA ARG A 788 -8.17 33.05 43.68
C ARG A 788 -7.70 34.27 42.90
N LEU A 789 -8.35 34.65 41.80
CA LEU A 789 -8.03 35.88 41.07
C LEU A 789 -8.26 37.13 41.91
N LEU A 790 -9.35 37.18 42.67
CA LEU A 790 -9.63 38.29 43.60
C LEU A 790 -8.56 38.40 44.68
N TYR A 791 -8.10 37.28 45.23
CA TYR A 791 -6.98 37.25 46.15
C TYR A 791 -5.69 37.78 45.50
N PHE A 792 -5.31 37.27 44.33
CA PHE A 792 -4.06 37.68 43.65
C PHE A 792 -4.05 39.18 43.32
N TYR A 793 -5.15 39.72 42.79
CA TYR A 793 -5.20 41.11 42.35
C TYR A 793 -5.41 42.12 43.47
N LYS A 794 -5.77 41.69 44.68
CA LYS A 794 -5.98 42.56 45.83
C LYS A 794 -4.91 42.43 46.91
N GLU A 795 -4.59 41.20 47.29
CA GLU A 795 -3.84 40.91 48.52
C GLU A 795 -2.39 40.46 48.24
N ASP A 796 -2.06 39.94 47.04
CA ASP A 796 -0.69 39.51 46.69
C ASP A 796 0.14 40.70 46.17
N PRO A 797 1.18 41.18 46.89
CA PRO A 797 1.95 42.36 46.48
C PRO A 797 2.69 42.22 45.14
N ALA A 798 2.96 41.00 44.68
CA ALA A 798 3.65 40.76 43.42
C ALA A 798 2.72 40.84 42.20
N PHE A 799 1.41 40.70 42.40
CA PHE A 799 0.41 40.66 41.34
C PHE A 799 -0.76 41.63 41.56
N ALA A 800 -0.75 42.43 42.63
CA ALA A 800 -1.77 43.40 42.94
C ALA A 800 -2.04 44.34 41.76
N ASP A 801 -3.28 44.36 41.31
CA ASP A 801 -3.76 45.14 40.17
C ASP A 801 -5.21 45.58 40.47
N PRO A 802 -5.41 46.82 40.97
CA PRO A 802 -6.73 47.32 41.34
C PRO A 802 -7.74 47.32 40.19
N GLU A 803 -7.28 47.50 38.94
CA GLU A 803 -8.17 47.51 37.77
C GLU A 803 -8.67 46.09 37.47
N LYS A 804 -7.77 45.11 37.43
CA LYS A 804 -8.15 43.71 37.26
C LYS A 804 -8.97 43.16 38.42
N TYR A 805 -8.69 43.58 39.65
CA TYR A 805 -9.51 43.23 40.80
C TYR A 805 -10.97 43.69 40.63
N GLN A 806 -11.18 44.96 40.24
CA GLN A 806 -12.53 45.47 40.00
C GLN A 806 -13.21 44.80 38.81
N TYR A 807 -12.45 44.46 37.76
CA TYR A 807 -12.97 43.71 36.61
C TYR A 807 -13.51 42.34 37.03
N TRP A 808 -12.69 41.51 37.69
CA TRP A 808 -13.10 40.17 38.10
C TRP A 808 -14.18 40.19 39.18
N LYS A 809 -14.16 41.18 40.08
CA LYS A 809 -15.25 41.37 41.05
C LYS A 809 -16.58 41.62 40.35
N ARG A 810 -16.60 42.53 39.37
CA ARG A 810 -17.80 42.81 38.57
C ARG A 810 -18.23 41.57 37.77
N PHE A 811 -17.30 40.85 37.17
CA PHE A 811 -17.59 39.59 36.48
C PHE A 811 -18.32 38.60 37.39
N GLY A 812 -17.89 38.45 38.64
CA GLY A 812 -18.59 37.61 39.62
C GLY A 812 -19.99 38.12 39.98
N GLU A 813 -20.14 39.43 40.20
CA GLU A 813 -21.43 40.07 40.49
C GLU A 813 -22.43 39.92 39.32
N GLU A 814 -21.97 40.08 38.07
CA GLU A 814 -22.80 39.97 36.85
C GLU A 814 -23.23 38.53 36.54
N ASN A 815 -22.45 37.54 36.95
CA ASN A 815 -22.72 36.12 36.70
C ASN A 815 -23.21 35.36 37.95
N GLU A 816 -23.69 36.09 38.97
CA GLU A 816 -24.25 35.52 40.22
C GLU A 816 -23.31 34.53 40.93
N MET A 817 -21.99 34.73 40.80
CA MET A 817 -20.97 33.88 41.43
C MET A 817 -20.77 34.26 42.91
N GLU A 818 -20.45 33.26 43.74
CA GLU A 818 -20.11 33.49 45.15
C GLU A 818 -18.72 34.17 45.26
N LEU A 819 -18.64 35.31 45.94
CA LEU A 819 -17.46 36.21 45.99
C LEU A 819 -16.64 36.11 47.28
#